data_AF-A0A8T4A8T2-F1
#
_entry.id   AF-A0A8T4A8T2-F1
#
_cell.length_a   1.000
_cell.length_b   1.000
_cell.length_c   1.000
_cell.angle_alpha   90.00
_cell.angle_beta   90.00
_cell.angle_gamma   90.00
#
_symmetry.space_group_name_H-M   'P 1'
#
loop_
_entity.id
_entity.type
_entity.pdbx_description
1 polymer ?
#
loop_
_entity_poly.entity_id
_entity_poly.type
_entity_poly.pdbx_seq_one_letter_code
_entity_poly.pdbx_strand_id
1 'polypeptide(L)'
;MGNNHRNDEDQRQSNNHQADDGKDKERPEDKGHSENGPSYSRGTPAWNRPHIDTPIVKQPVMYKNYTLDQFQIDAINSIMNNHSVVVSAATGTGKTLIADYIIDTDVKQQKRVIYTAPIKALSNQKFKQFKEEYGEEMVGIMTGDIVINSSAPILVMTTEIYRNMLMTKDESIEHLSYIIFDEIHYISDIERGTVWEESIIFTPPHVRFLCLSATIPNAQEFADWIAKIKQHPVDVVTYGKRAVPLKHFLFDKHLGMTDIKEMKKSLELDKYPSYEYFHRRTSRRTELPPGPKHFDLISELWKQKKVPCIYFIFSRAATEKNAKELASRYSLLTKDEEIKVSNYIRQRLSQTENAEQIRTMNTTRLLLQVLNRGVGIHHAGLLPQLKEIVEHLFEQGLVKVLYATETFAVGINMPAKVVGFDSLEKFDGRTFRYLHSKEYFQLAGRAGRRGIDTEGWAVALVDRRHVDVGRIEALTGEDKDPIISQFRMSFNSVLNMRKNNTQEQIDVLLKSNFGCFQKHSQRAIALTKAAFVKKEKLLIKLGFLTNDKKLTLKGEFASHIYSNEVLVTELFYDGVWKQLDDFELVLLVCSIMYEEKKSDMFKQQPKKANTERLMSFISRNPYASKNMDKLVVKKLAFICRRWVDACQFSELLEHTNLLEGDLIRIFRQAIDLFGQIRKASQDYELAARTDVCVHKIKREFVDVEF
;
A
#
# COMPACT_ATOMS: atom_id res chain seq x y z
N MET A 1 2.65 44.12 41.28
CA MET A 1 3.88 44.63 41.91
C MET A 1 5.02 44.02 41.11
N GLY A 2 5.64 44.66 40.13
CA GLY A 2 6.08 46.04 39.94
C GLY A 2 7.52 45.91 39.44
N ASN A 3 7.73 45.86 38.12
CA ASN A 3 8.36 46.93 37.32
C ASN A 3 9.78 47.31 37.78
N ASN A 4 10.79 47.12 36.92
CA ASN A 4 11.23 48.23 36.06
C ASN A 4 12.27 47.85 34.99
N HIS A 5 12.03 48.44 33.82
CA HIS A 5 12.83 48.56 32.60
C HIS A 5 14.05 49.50 32.73
N ARG A 6 15.01 49.37 31.79
CA ARG A 6 15.46 50.38 30.78
C ARG A 6 16.66 49.79 30.01
N ASN A 7 16.58 49.49 28.70
CA ASN A 7 16.66 50.38 27.51
C ASN A 7 17.90 51.27 27.49
N ASP A 8 18.68 51.18 26.41
CA ASP A 8 18.96 52.30 25.50
C ASP A 8 19.46 51.80 24.13
N GLU A 9 18.77 52.27 23.09
CA GLU A 9 19.18 52.33 21.67
C GLU A 9 19.71 53.74 21.39
N ASP A 10 20.67 53.91 20.47
CA ASP A 10 20.77 55.02 19.50
C ASP A 10 22.04 54.79 18.63
N GLN A 11 21.99 54.58 17.30
CA GLN A 11 21.65 55.44 16.15
C GLN A 11 22.69 56.52 15.74
N ARG A 12 23.07 56.45 14.44
CA ARG A 12 23.55 57.51 13.50
C ARG A 12 25.02 57.95 13.60
N GLN A 13 25.75 58.38 12.56
CA GLN A 13 25.76 58.35 11.08
C GLN A 13 27.00 59.20 10.64
N SER A 14 27.54 58.92 9.44
CA SER A 14 28.27 59.83 8.52
C SER A 14 29.74 60.26 8.81
N ASN A 15 30.70 59.91 7.94
CA ASN A 15 31.11 60.66 6.72
C ASN A 15 32.61 60.50 6.30
N ASN A 16 32.80 60.22 5.00
CA ASN A 16 33.82 60.68 4.03
C ASN A 16 35.34 60.63 4.29
N HIS A 17 36.09 60.02 3.34
CA HIS A 17 36.92 60.75 2.35
C HIS A 17 37.36 59.88 1.14
N GLN A 18 37.41 60.52 -0.03
CA GLN A 18 37.84 60.09 -1.38
C GLN A 18 39.39 59.91 -1.46
N ALA A 19 40.08 59.46 -2.52
CA ALA A 19 39.88 59.47 -3.98
C ALA A 19 40.87 58.47 -4.64
N ASP A 20 40.65 58.04 -5.90
CA ASP A 20 41.40 58.54 -7.08
C ASP A 20 40.92 57.91 -8.42
N ASP A 21 41.08 58.67 -9.50
CA ASP A 21 40.49 58.59 -10.85
C ASP A 21 41.13 57.58 -11.84
N GLY A 22 40.44 57.30 -12.96
CA GLY A 22 41.16 57.10 -14.24
C GLY A 22 40.58 56.21 -15.35
N LYS A 23 39.60 56.73 -16.11
CA LYS A 23 39.42 56.70 -17.59
C LYS A 23 39.19 55.41 -18.40
N ASP A 24 38.12 55.52 -19.19
CA ASP A 24 37.65 54.73 -20.33
C ASP A 24 38.63 54.54 -21.51
N LYS A 25 38.50 53.43 -22.26
CA LYS A 25 37.97 53.40 -23.66
C LYS A 25 38.25 52.09 -24.43
N GLU A 26 37.17 51.54 -24.98
CA GLU A 26 36.96 50.97 -26.33
C GLU A 26 37.83 49.84 -26.96
N ARG A 27 37.11 48.99 -27.74
CA ARG A 27 37.46 48.16 -28.93
C ARG A 27 37.80 46.65 -28.72
N PRO A 28 37.73 45.78 -29.76
CA PRO A 28 36.56 45.37 -30.57
C PRO A 28 36.58 43.85 -30.90
N GLU A 29 35.64 43.40 -31.73
CA GLU A 29 35.60 42.07 -32.38
C GLU A 29 36.66 41.89 -33.48
N ASP A 30 37.26 40.69 -33.61
CA ASP A 30 37.14 39.74 -34.75
C ASP A 30 38.39 38.82 -34.94
N LYS A 31 38.13 37.68 -35.59
CA LYS A 31 38.85 36.40 -35.84
C LYS A 31 40.37 36.38 -36.17
N GLY A 32 40.98 35.21 -35.88
CA GLY A 32 42.13 34.66 -36.63
C GLY A 32 42.90 33.51 -35.93
N HIS A 33 42.91 32.32 -36.56
CA HIS A 33 43.69 31.10 -36.25
C HIS A 33 45.23 31.36 -36.14
N SER A 34 46.15 30.56 -35.56
CA SER A 34 46.29 29.12 -35.28
C SER A 34 47.50 28.82 -34.35
N GLU A 35 47.52 27.60 -33.78
CA GLU A 35 48.67 26.73 -33.41
C GLU A 35 49.36 26.73 -32.01
N ASN A 36 49.10 25.60 -31.33
CA ASN A 36 50.02 24.66 -30.64
C ASN A 36 50.47 24.85 -29.17
N GLY A 37 49.96 23.96 -28.30
CA GLY A 37 50.53 23.54 -27.00
C GLY A 37 49.58 22.59 -26.23
N PRO A 38 50.05 21.52 -25.56
CA PRO A 38 49.45 20.18 -25.67
C PRO A 38 48.43 19.75 -24.60
N SER A 39 47.60 18.79 -25.02
CA SER A 39 46.55 18.06 -24.31
C SER A 39 47.05 16.92 -23.42
N TYR A 40 46.44 16.72 -22.24
CA TYR A 40 46.21 15.40 -21.65
C TYR A 40 44.82 15.31 -20.98
N SER A 41 44.18 14.18 -21.27
CA SER A 41 42.75 13.83 -21.18
C SER A 41 42.20 13.52 -19.78
N ARG A 42 40.98 13.99 -19.49
CA ARG A 42 40.04 13.33 -18.56
C ARG A 42 38.88 12.76 -19.37
N GLY A 43 38.72 11.44 -19.34
CA GLY A 43 37.69 10.70 -20.07
C GLY A 43 36.28 11.02 -19.54
N THR A 44 35.43 11.49 -20.45
CA THR A 44 33.98 11.53 -20.35
C THR A 44 33.39 10.12 -20.57
N PRO A 45 32.40 9.66 -19.78
CA PRO A 45 31.68 8.44 -20.11
C PRO A 45 30.81 8.66 -21.35
N ALA A 46 31.05 7.85 -22.39
CA ALA A 46 30.38 7.91 -23.67
C ALA A 46 28.96 7.30 -23.63
N TRP A 47 27.94 8.17 -23.59
CA TRP A 47 26.60 7.85 -24.12
C TRP A 47 26.08 9.02 -24.96
N ASN A 48 26.86 9.42 -25.97
CA ASN A 48 26.29 9.88 -27.23
C ASN A 48 26.42 8.69 -28.19
N ARG A 49 25.35 7.90 -28.33
CA ARG A 49 25.25 6.94 -29.44
C ARG A 49 24.36 7.55 -30.52
N PRO A 50 24.74 7.40 -31.80
CA PRO A 50 23.97 7.89 -32.93
C PRO A 50 22.61 7.18 -32.96
N HIS A 51 21.60 7.82 -33.55
CA HIS A 51 20.39 7.15 -33.99
C HIS A 51 20.79 5.85 -34.72
N ILE A 52 20.52 4.71 -34.09
CA ILE A 52 20.71 3.41 -34.73
C ILE A 52 19.49 3.26 -35.65
N ASP A 53 19.73 3.32 -36.96
CA ASP A 53 18.79 2.85 -37.98
C ASP A 53 18.65 1.33 -37.86
N THR A 54 17.89 0.86 -36.87
CA THR A 54 17.32 -0.49 -36.84
C THR A 54 15.99 -0.44 -37.61
N PRO A 55 15.64 -1.45 -38.43
CA PRO A 55 14.45 -1.40 -39.25
C PRO A 55 13.23 -1.24 -38.34
N ILE A 56 12.53 -0.11 -38.50
CA ILE A 56 11.23 0.14 -37.88
C ILE A 56 10.27 -0.92 -38.44
N VAL A 57 10.13 -2.05 -37.73
CA VAL A 57 9.04 -2.98 -37.97
C VAL A 57 7.78 -2.26 -37.49
N LYS A 58 7.15 -1.51 -38.40
CA LYS A 58 5.83 -0.91 -38.17
C LYS A 58 4.84 -2.05 -37.95
N GLN A 59 4.39 -2.31 -36.71
CA GLN A 59 3.02 -2.65 -36.27
C GLN A 59 2.98 -3.01 -34.77
N PRO A 60 1.84 -2.83 -34.04
CA PRO A 60 0.55 -2.34 -34.50
C PRO A 60 0.14 -0.99 -33.89
N VAL A 61 -0.45 -0.12 -34.72
CA VAL A 61 -1.21 1.07 -34.26
C VAL A 61 -2.50 0.64 -33.54
N MET A 62 -2.92 -0.61 -33.70
CA MET A 62 -4.14 -1.21 -33.15
C MET A 62 -3.86 -2.53 -32.41
N TYR A 63 -4.05 -2.56 -31.09
CA TYR A 63 -3.89 -3.77 -30.26
C TYR A 63 -5.15 -4.01 -29.43
N LYS A 64 -5.69 -5.25 -29.45
CA LYS A 64 -6.97 -5.61 -28.81
C LYS A 64 -8.13 -4.63 -29.15
N ASN A 65 -8.22 -4.22 -30.41
CA ASN A 65 -9.17 -3.22 -30.93
C ASN A 65 -9.02 -1.79 -30.39
N TYR A 66 -7.92 -1.49 -29.69
CA TYR A 66 -7.58 -0.14 -29.23
C TYR A 66 -6.48 0.47 -30.07
N THR A 67 -6.61 1.76 -30.39
CA THR A 67 -5.49 2.55 -30.89
C THR A 67 -4.54 2.83 -29.73
N LEU A 68 -3.28 2.42 -29.87
CA LEU A 68 -2.28 2.61 -28.81
C LEU A 68 -1.82 4.07 -28.76
N ASP A 69 -1.69 4.61 -27.55
CA ASP A 69 -1.06 5.90 -27.30
C ASP A 69 0.46 5.78 -27.51
N GLN A 70 1.12 6.90 -27.87
CA GLN A 70 2.57 6.90 -28.16
C GLN A 70 3.41 6.30 -27.02
N PHE A 71 3.09 6.60 -25.76
CA PHE A 71 3.82 6.04 -24.63
C PHE A 71 3.68 4.51 -24.53
N GLN A 72 2.56 3.93 -24.96
CA GLN A 72 2.38 2.48 -24.99
C GLN A 72 3.23 1.86 -26.09
N ILE A 73 3.29 2.51 -27.26
CA ILE A 73 4.15 2.11 -28.38
C ILE A 73 5.62 2.15 -27.97
N ASP A 74 6.06 3.23 -27.32
CA ASP A 74 7.44 3.38 -26.85
C ASP A 74 7.82 2.27 -25.85
N ALA A 75 6.94 1.97 -24.90
CA ALA A 75 7.15 0.88 -23.94
C ALA A 75 7.21 -0.50 -24.62
N ILE A 76 6.31 -0.76 -25.58
CA ILE A 76 6.30 -2.03 -26.34
C ILE A 76 7.58 -2.18 -27.18
N ASN A 77 8.06 -1.11 -27.81
CA ASN A 77 9.31 -1.13 -28.58
C ASN A 77 10.51 -1.49 -27.69
N SER A 78 10.59 -0.92 -26.47
CA SER A 78 11.62 -1.28 -25.50
C SER A 78 11.52 -2.75 -25.07
N ILE A 79 10.31 -3.26 -24.83
CA ILE A 79 10.07 -4.68 -24.52
C ILE A 79 10.53 -5.58 -25.67
N MET A 80 10.23 -5.23 -26.93
CA MET A 80 10.67 -5.97 -28.10
C MET A 80 12.20 -6.01 -28.25
N ASN A 81 12.89 -4.98 -27.77
CA ASN A 81 14.35 -4.95 -27.70
C ASN A 81 14.91 -5.73 -26.48
N ASN A 82 14.07 -6.47 -25.76
CA ASN A 82 14.43 -7.24 -24.56
C ASN A 82 14.98 -6.36 -23.42
N HIS A 83 14.48 -5.12 -23.32
CA HIS A 83 14.79 -4.21 -22.23
C HIS A 83 13.78 -4.36 -21.09
N SER A 84 14.20 -3.96 -19.89
CA SER A 84 13.23 -3.67 -18.82
C SER A 84 12.66 -2.27 -19.02
N VAL A 85 11.44 -2.02 -18.54
CA VAL A 85 10.76 -0.73 -18.74
C VAL A 85 10.12 -0.26 -17.45
N VAL A 86 10.37 1.00 -17.09
CA VAL A 86 9.68 1.73 -16.03
C VAL A 86 8.68 2.68 -16.68
N VAL A 87 7.40 2.34 -16.57
CA VAL A 87 6.29 3.14 -17.09
C VAL A 87 5.71 3.99 -15.97
N SER A 88 5.96 5.30 -16.03
CA SER A 88 5.36 6.29 -15.15
C SER A 88 4.27 7.05 -15.89
N ALA A 89 3.02 6.60 -15.74
CA ALA A 89 1.89 7.22 -16.41
C ALA A 89 0.72 7.44 -15.45
N ALA A 90 -0.01 8.54 -15.62
CA ALA A 90 -1.15 8.87 -14.77
C ALA A 90 -2.18 7.72 -14.68
N THR A 91 -2.96 7.66 -13.61
CA THR A 91 -4.01 6.62 -13.45
C THR A 91 -5.08 6.78 -14.55
N GLY A 92 -5.65 5.65 -15.01
CA GLY A 92 -6.68 5.64 -16.06
C GLY A 92 -6.18 5.80 -17.51
N THR A 93 -4.86 5.85 -17.74
CA THR A 93 -4.24 5.99 -19.07
C THR A 93 -4.09 4.69 -19.86
N GLY A 94 -4.47 3.53 -19.28
CA GLY A 94 -4.41 2.24 -20.00
C GLY A 94 -3.06 1.53 -19.93
N LYS A 95 -2.27 1.73 -18.86
CA LYS A 95 -0.99 1.04 -18.62
C LYS A 95 -1.07 -0.50 -18.76
N THR A 96 -2.22 -1.08 -18.42
CA THR A 96 -2.45 -2.54 -18.47
C THR A 96 -2.25 -3.13 -19.87
N LEU A 97 -2.50 -2.38 -20.95
CA LEU A 97 -2.28 -2.88 -22.32
C LEU A 97 -0.81 -3.26 -22.60
N ILE A 98 0.14 -2.66 -21.89
CA ILE A 98 1.56 -2.98 -22.00
C ILE A 98 1.85 -4.35 -21.36
N ALA A 99 1.21 -4.63 -20.22
CA ALA A 99 1.29 -5.94 -19.55
C ALA A 99 0.64 -7.04 -20.41
N ASP A 100 -0.51 -6.74 -20.99
CA ASP A 100 -1.23 -7.65 -21.88
C ASP A 100 -0.37 -8.05 -23.10
N TYR A 101 0.39 -7.11 -23.66
CA TYR A 101 1.31 -7.40 -24.77
C TYR A 101 2.41 -8.40 -24.39
N ILE A 102 2.99 -8.26 -23.20
CA ILE A 102 3.99 -9.22 -22.69
C ILE A 102 3.35 -10.60 -22.53
N ILE A 103 2.18 -10.65 -21.89
CA ILE A 103 1.45 -11.90 -21.64
C ILE A 103 1.18 -12.61 -22.97
N ASP A 104 0.60 -11.92 -23.97
CA ASP A 104 0.31 -12.48 -25.28
C ASP A 104 1.56 -13.00 -26.00
N THR A 105 2.68 -12.30 -25.87
CA THR A 105 3.92 -12.63 -26.58
C THR A 105 4.64 -13.81 -25.92
N ASP A 106 4.76 -13.80 -24.60
CA ASP A 106 5.50 -14.82 -23.85
C ASP A 106 4.72 -16.14 -23.75
N VAL A 107 3.38 -16.09 -23.59
CA VAL A 107 2.54 -17.30 -23.61
C VAL A 107 2.64 -18.02 -24.96
N LYS A 108 2.67 -17.28 -26.08
CA LYS A 108 2.89 -17.87 -27.42
C LYS A 108 4.26 -18.53 -27.56
N GLN A 109 5.26 -18.06 -26.80
CA GLN A 109 6.61 -18.64 -26.77
C GLN A 109 6.76 -19.74 -25.70
N GLN A 110 5.65 -20.19 -25.10
CA GLN A 110 5.65 -21.18 -24.00
C GLN A 110 6.48 -20.76 -22.79
N LYS A 111 6.61 -19.45 -22.56
CA LYS A 111 7.25 -18.89 -21.37
C LYS A 111 6.20 -18.55 -20.31
N ARG A 112 6.63 -18.51 -19.06
CA ARG A 112 5.78 -18.08 -17.95
C ARG A 112 5.86 -16.58 -17.75
N VAL A 113 4.75 -15.99 -17.31
CA VAL A 113 4.66 -14.59 -16.92
C VAL A 113 4.08 -14.50 -15.52
N ILE A 114 4.73 -13.71 -14.67
CA ILE A 114 4.23 -13.41 -13.33
C ILE A 114 3.77 -11.95 -13.28
N TYR A 115 2.54 -11.74 -12.80
CA TYR A 115 1.97 -10.44 -12.49
C TYR A 115 1.90 -10.25 -10.98
N THR A 116 2.61 -9.26 -10.47
CA THR A 116 2.58 -8.91 -9.04
C THR A 116 1.76 -7.65 -8.80
N ALA A 117 0.96 -7.69 -7.74
CA ALA A 117 0.23 -6.53 -7.24
C ALA A 117 0.50 -6.31 -5.74
N PRO A 118 0.47 -5.05 -5.24
CA PRO A 118 0.84 -4.72 -3.86
C PRO A 118 -0.13 -5.27 -2.82
N ILE A 119 -1.37 -5.58 -3.20
CA ILE A 119 -2.43 -6.01 -2.29
C ILE A 119 -3.26 -7.14 -2.88
N LYS A 120 -3.76 -8.03 -2.00
CA LYS A 120 -4.60 -9.18 -2.39
C LYS A 120 -5.82 -8.80 -3.22
N ALA A 121 -6.47 -7.68 -2.90
CA ALA A 121 -7.66 -7.25 -3.64
C ALA A 121 -7.34 -6.95 -5.11
N LEU A 122 -6.20 -6.32 -5.41
CA LEU A 122 -5.75 -6.10 -6.78
C LEU A 122 -5.36 -7.42 -7.47
N SER A 123 -4.69 -8.32 -6.75
CA SER A 123 -4.37 -9.66 -7.28
C SER A 123 -5.65 -10.40 -7.68
N ASN A 124 -6.68 -10.41 -6.83
CA ASN A 124 -7.97 -11.04 -7.14
C ASN A 124 -8.68 -10.37 -8.32
N GLN A 125 -8.68 -9.04 -8.38
CA GLN A 125 -9.26 -8.30 -9.51
C GLN A 125 -8.57 -8.65 -10.82
N LYS A 126 -7.23 -8.69 -10.83
CA LYS A 126 -6.43 -9.04 -12.01
C LYS A 126 -6.59 -10.50 -12.40
N PHE A 127 -6.65 -11.40 -11.42
CA PHE A 127 -6.97 -12.80 -11.65
C PHE A 127 -8.31 -12.96 -12.36
N LYS A 128 -9.38 -12.31 -11.88
CA LYS A 128 -10.69 -12.34 -12.55
C LYS A 128 -10.63 -11.78 -13.98
N GLN A 129 -9.99 -10.63 -14.16
CA GLN A 129 -9.82 -10.01 -15.49
C GLN A 129 -9.10 -10.95 -16.46
N PHE A 130 -7.96 -11.51 -16.05
CA PHE A 130 -7.20 -12.44 -16.89
C PHE A 130 -7.92 -13.77 -17.10
N LYS A 131 -8.69 -14.25 -16.12
CA LYS A 131 -9.52 -15.45 -16.28
C LYS A 131 -10.59 -15.26 -17.35
N GLU A 132 -11.25 -14.10 -17.37
CA GLU A 132 -12.24 -13.72 -18.39
C GLU A 132 -11.61 -13.60 -19.79
N GLU A 133 -10.35 -13.15 -19.86
CA GLU A 133 -9.65 -12.86 -21.11
C GLU A 133 -8.89 -14.05 -21.72
N TYR A 134 -8.19 -14.84 -20.89
CA TYR A 134 -7.31 -15.93 -21.32
C TYR A 134 -7.86 -17.33 -21.00
N GLY A 135 -8.92 -17.42 -20.20
CA GLY A 135 -9.54 -18.68 -19.77
C GLY A 135 -8.98 -19.24 -18.45
N GLU A 136 -9.76 -20.09 -17.80
CA GLU A 136 -9.48 -20.58 -16.43
C GLU A 136 -8.20 -21.44 -16.33
N GLU A 137 -7.92 -22.24 -17.36
CA GLU A 137 -6.78 -23.15 -17.40
C GLU A 137 -5.43 -22.41 -17.54
N MET A 138 -5.45 -21.21 -18.12
CA MET A 138 -4.25 -20.43 -18.45
C MET A 138 -3.78 -19.52 -17.32
N VAL A 139 -4.62 -19.31 -16.31
CA VAL A 139 -4.41 -18.30 -15.26
C VAL A 139 -4.49 -18.94 -13.88
N GLY A 140 -3.47 -18.66 -13.06
CA GLY A 140 -3.43 -19.03 -11.66
C GLY A 140 -3.31 -17.82 -10.75
N ILE A 141 -3.63 -18.02 -9.47
CA ILE A 141 -3.43 -17.03 -8.42
C ILE A 141 -2.71 -17.63 -7.22
N MET A 142 -1.73 -16.92 -6.68
CA MET A 142 -1.02 -17.28 -5.45
C MET A 142 -0.98 -16.09 -4.49
N THR A 143 -1.67 -16.21 -3.37
CA THR A 143 -1.61 -15.29 -2.23
C THR A 143 -1.16 -16.06 -0.99
N GLY A 144 -1.00 -15.39 0.16
CA GLY A 144 -0.61 -16.06 1.41
C GLY A 144 -1.61 -17.11 1.92
N ASP A 145 -2.87 -17.03 1.50
CA ASP A 145 -3.96 -17.91 1.96
C ASP A 145 -4.64 -18.72 0.85
N ILE A 146 -4.48 -18.34 -0.41
CA ILE A 146 -5.14 -18.97 -1.57
C ILE A 146 -4.08 -19.35 -2.62
N VAL A 147 -4.14 -20.58 -3.11
CA VAL A 147 -3.31 -21.06 -4.22
C VAL A 147 -4.22 -21.80 -5.19
N ILE A 148 -4.40 -21.24 -6.38
CA ILE A 148 -5.24 -21.80 -7.45
C ILE A 148 -4.39 -21.88 -8.72
N ASN A 149 -4.38 -23.05 -9.35
CA ASN A 149 -3.69 -23.31 -10.62
C ASN A 149 -2.23 -22.78 -10.66
N SER A 150 -1.40 -23.17 -9.69
CA SER A 150 -0.01 -22.70 -9.58
C SER A 150 0.91 -23.12 -10.75
N SER A 151 0.46 -24.07 -11.57
CA SER A 151 1.14 -24.51 -12.80
C SER A 151 0.84 -23.64 -14.02
N ALA A 152 -0.12 -22.71 -13.91
CA ALA A 152 -0.57 -21.87 -15.02
C ALA A 152 0.59 -21.08 -15.68
N PRO A 153 0.53 -20.85 -17.00
CA PRO A 153 1.48 -19.96 -17.69
C PRO A 153 1.44 -18.52 -17.19
N ILE A 154 0.25 -18.04 -16.80
CA ILE A 154 0.03 -16.70 -16.27
C ILE A 154 -0.25 -16.82 -14.77
N LEU A 155 0.64 -16.31 -13.93
CA LEU A 155 0.45 -16.32 -12.48
C LEU A 155 0.26 -14.92 -11.95
N VAL A 156 -0.87 -14.69 -11.27
CA VAL A 156 -1.13 -13.48 -10.51
C VAL A 156 -0.78 -13.72 -9.04
N MET A 157 0.02 -12.87 -8.43
CA MET A 157 0.39 -13.05 -7.02
C MET A 157 0.62 -11.72 -6.30
N THR A 158 0.77 -11.76 -4.98
CA THR A 158 1.27 -10.59 -4.25
C THR A 158 2.80 -10.56 -4.30
N THR A 159 3.39 -9.37 -4.15
CA THR A 159 4.84 -9.19 -4.17
C THR A 159 5.55 -10.03 -3.10
N GLU A 160 4.91 -10.25 -1.94
CA GLU A 160 5.42 -11.09 -0.86
C GLU A 160 5.58 -12.56 -1.30
N ILE A 161 4.64 -13.10 -2.06
CA ILE A 161 4.72 -14.48 -2.55
C ILE A 161 5.86 -14.62 -3.56
N TYR A 162 6.00 -13.66 -4.49
CA TYR A 162 7.12 -13.66 -5.43
C TYR A 162 8.48 -13.58 -4.70
N ARG A 163 8.60 -12.68 -3.71
CA ARG A 163 9.79 -12.59 -2.85
C ARG A 163 10.09 -13.92 -2.16
N ASN A 164 9.08 -14.61 -1.66
CA ASN A 164 9.27 -15.89 -0.97
C ASN A 164 9.77 -16.97 -1.92
N MET A 165 9.21 -17.07 -3.14
CA MET A 165 9.68 -17.99 -4.18
C MET A 165 11.15 -17.75 -4.54
N LEU A 166 11.57 -16.48 -4.63
CA LEU A 166 12.98 -16.11 -4.87
C LEU A 166 13.90 -16.58 -3.73
N MET A 167 13.44 -16.45 -2.48
CA MET A 167 14.23 -16.87 -1.31
C MET A 167 14.36 -18.38 -1.21
N THR A 168 13.34 -19.13 -1.60
CA THR A 168 13.35 -20.59 -1.59
C THR A 168 13.93 -21.21 -2.86
N LYS A 169 14.38 -20.39 -3.83
CA LYS A 169 14.85 -20.84 -5.17
C LYS A 169 13.84 -21.74 -5.87
N ASP A 170 12.60 -21.28 -5.96
CA ASP A 170 11.55 -21.99 -6.68
C ASP A 170 11.92 -22.17 -8.16
N GLU A 171 11.86 -23.41 -8.65
CA GLU A 171 12.24 -23.79 -10.03
C GLU A 171 11.39 -23.08 -11.08
N SER A 172 10.15 -22.67 -10.74
CA SER A 172 9.26 -21.97 -11.66
C SER A 172 9.80 -20.61 -12.12
N ILE A 173 10.78 -20.04 -11.41
CA ILE A 173 11.41 -18.76 -11.75
C ILE A 173 12.43 -18.93 -12.89
N GLU A 174 13.00 -20.11 -13.09
CA GLU A 174 14.03 -20.33 -14.14
C GLU A 174 13.48 -20.16 -15.57
N HIS A 175 12.17 -20.31 -15.74
CA HIS A 175 11.48 -20.16 -17.03
C HIS A 175 10.77 -18.81 -17.20
N LEU A 176 11.05 -17.85 -16.31
CA LEU A 176 10.44 -16.53 -16.31
C LEU A 176 11.20 -15.58 -17.24
N SER A 177 10.52 -15.03 -18.25
CA SER A 177 11.09 -13.97 -19.10
C SER A 177 10.85 -12.59 -18.50
N TYR A 178 9.61 -12.30 -18.10
CA TYR A 178 9.21 -11.01 -17.57
C TYR A 178 8.47 -11.17 -16.23
N ILE A 179 8.80 -10.27 -15.30
CA ILE A 179 8.03 -10.01 -14.09
C ILE A 179 7.36 -8.64 -14.21
N ILE A 180 6.05 -8.61 -13.99
CA ILE A 180 5.25 -7.38 -14.03
C ILE A 180 5.05 -6.90 -12.60
N PHE A 181 5.52 -5.69 -12.32
CA PHE A 181 5.41 -5.00 -11.04
C PHE A 181 4.38 -3.88 -11.15
N ASP A 182 3.14 -4.16 -10.75
CA ASP A 182 2.06 -3.16 -10.77
C ASP A 182 2.09 -2.26 -9.54
N GLU A 183 1.83 -0.97 -9.74
CA GLU A 183 1.92 0.07 -8.70
C GLU A 183 3.29 0.08 -7.95
N ILE A 184 4.40 0.07 -8.70
CA ILE A 184 5.77 0.00 -8.13
C ILE A 184 6.09 1.13 -7.13
N HIS A 185 5.34 2.24 -7.12
CA HIS A 185 5.50 3.29 -6.11
C HIS A 185 5.26 2.81 -4.66
N TYR A 186 4.62 1.65 -4.46
CA TYR A 186 4.51 0.99 -3.15
C TYR A 186 5.85 0.57 -2.54
N ILE A 187 6.94 0.63 -3.30
CA ILE A 187 8.30 0.43 -2.78
C ILE A 187 8.68 1.46 -1.70
N SER A 188 8.00 2.62 -1.65
CA SER A 188 8.16 3.62 -0.59
C SER A 188 7.28 3.40 0.65
N ASP A 189 6.48 2.32 0.67
CA ASP A 189 5.69 1.93 1.83
C ASP A 189 6.59 1.49 2.99
N ILE A 190 6.31 1.97 4.20
CA ILE A 190 7.16 1.77 5.37
C ILE A 190 7.18 0.30 5.84
N GLU A 191 6.09 -0.43 5.61
CA GLU A 191 5.94 -1.83 6.05
C GLU A 191 6.35 -2.80 4.94
N ARG A 192 5.96 -2.52 3.70
CA ARG A 192 6.08 -3.43 2.56
C ARG A 192 7.20 -3.08 1.60
N GLY A 193 7.75 -1.88 1.63
CA GLY A 193 8.74 -1.40 0.65
C GLY A 193 10.00 -2.26 0.57
N THR A 194 10.39 -2.89 1.69
CA THR A 194 11.49 -3.87 1.73
C THR A 194 11.25 -5.05 0.80
N VAL A 195 10.01 -5.57 0.75
CA VAL A 195 9.66 -6.75 -0.05
C VAL A 195 9.88 -6.46 -1.53
N TRP A 196 9.47 -5.28 -1.99
CA TRP A 196 9.68 -4.81 -3.36
C TRP A 196 11.17 -4.73 -3.72
N GLU A 197 11.98 -4.11 -2.86
CA GLU A 197 13.42 -4.03 -3.06
C GLU A 197 14.06 -5.42 -3.10
N GLU A 198 13.70 -6.32 -2.17
CA GLU A 198 14.19 -7.70 -2.14
C GLU A 198 13.77 -8.48 -3.39
N SER A 199 12.51 -8.37 -3.83
CA SER A 199 12.03 -9.00 -5.06
C SER A 199 12.88 -8.59 -6.26
N ILE A 200 13.14 -7.29 -6.43
CA ILE A 200 13.99 -6.80 -7.51
C ILE A 200 15.40 -7.36 -7.32
N ILE A 201 16.04 -7.16 -6.16
CA ILE A 201 17.44 -7.55 -5.90
C ILE A 201 17.67 -9.05 -6.15
N PHE A 202 16.79 -9.93 -5.67
CA PHE A 202 16.97 -11.38 -5.76
C PHE A 202 16.53 -12.01 -7.08
N THR A 203 15.75 -11.29 -7.91
CA THR A 203 15.36 -11.77 -9.25
C THR A 203 16.60 -12.15 -10.09
N PRO A 204 16.64 -13.30 -10.77
CA PRO A 204 17.77 -13.69 -11.62
C PRO A 204 18.07 -12.66 -12.75
N PRO A 205 19.33 -12.51 -13.19
CA PRO A 205 19.70 -11.50 -14.21
C PRO A 205 19.08 -11.67 -15.60
N HIS A 206 18.59 -12.88 -15.92
CA HIS A 206 17.96 -13.16 -17.21
C HIS A 206 16.52 -12.60 -17.31
N VAL A 207 15.85 -12.41 -16.16
CA VAL A 207 14.47 -11.90 -16.11
C VAL A 207 14.47 -10.40 -16.40
N ARG A 208 13.43 -9.92 -17.09
CA ARG A 208 13.19 -8.50 -17.38
C ARG A 208 12.02 -7.96 -16.57
N PHE A 209 12.01 -6.65 -16.36
CA PHE A 209 11.03 -5.98 -15.52
C PHE A 209 10.10 -5.11 -16.35
N LEU A 210 8.80 -5.23 -16.13
CA LEU A 210 7.83 -4.19 -16.45
C LEU A 210 7.34 -3.56 -15.15
N CYS A 211 7.81 -2.35 -14.84
CA CYS A 211 7.37 -1.61 -13.66
C CYS A 211 6.29 -0.61 -14.07
N LEU A 212 5.06 -0.81 -13.60
CA LEU A 212 3.93 0.08 -13.86
C LEU A 212 3.65 0.93 -12.63
N SER A 213 3.43 2.24 -12.82
CA SER A 213 3.02 3.11 -11.73
C SER A 213 2.28 4.34 -12.23
N ALA A 214 1.63 5.03 -11.30
CA ALA A 214 1.35 6.46 -11.41
C ALA A 214 2.64 7.29 -11.62
N THR A 215 2.52 8.61 -11.52
CA THR A 215 3.65 9.55 -11.66
C THR A 215 4.76 9.24 -10.65
N ILE A 216 6.00 9.14 -11.14
CA ILE A 216 7.22 8.89 -10.36
C ILE A 216 8.23 9.98 -10.77
N PRO A 217 8.46 10.99 -9.92
CA PRO A 217 9.35 12.10 -10.26
C PRO A 217 10.79 11.67 -10.55
N ASN A 218 11.28 10.64 -9.85
CA ASN A 218 12.63 10.10 -9.99
C ASN A 218 12.65 8.74 -10.73
N ALA A 219 11.78 8.56 -11.73
CA ALA A 219 11.71 7.31 -12.50
C ALA A 219 13.05 6.92 -13.13
N GLN A 220 13.83 7.91 -13.58
CA GLN A 220 15.17 7.70 -14.12
C GLN A 220 16.16 7.18 -13.07
N GLU A 221 16.21 7.80 -11.89
CA GLU A 221 17.06 7.31 -10.78
C GLU A 221 16.72 5.85 -10.43
N PHE A 222 15.43 5.51 -10.42
CA PHE A 222 14.96 4.16 -10.15
C PHE A 222 15.37 3.16 -11.25
N ALA A 223 15.24 3.54 -12.52
CA ALA A 223 15.68 2.72 -13.66
C ALA A 223 17.21 2.52 -13.65
N ASP A 224 17.98 3.57 -13.37
CA ASP A 224 19.44 3.51 -13.28
C ASP A 224 19.90 2.57 -12.15
N TRP A 225 19.17 2.54 -11.03
CA TRP A 225 19.42 1.58 -9.95
C TRP A 225 19.23 0.14 -10.42
N ILE A 226 18.10 -0.17 -11.07
CA ILE A 226 17.83 -1.51 -11.62
C ILE A 226 18.91 -1.90 -12.63
N ALA A 227 19.23 -1.00 -13.58
CA ALA A 227 20.24 -1.23 -14.60
C ALA A 227 21.60 -1.54 -13.98
N LYS A 228 21.98 -0.82 -12.92
CA LYS A 228 23.24 -1.03 -12.20
C LYS A 228 23.30 -2.36 -11.47
N ILE A 229 22.23 -2.77 -10.78
CA ILE A 229 22.26 -4.02 -10.00
C ILE A 229 22.05 -5.26 -10.86
N LYS A 230 21.35 -5.13 -12.00
CA LYS A 230 21.03 -6.24 -12.90
C LYS A 230 21.91 -6.35 -14.12
N GLN A 231 22.66 -5.30 -14.45
CA GLN A 231 23.57 -5.29 -15.60
C GLN A 231 22.84 -5.54 -16.94
N HIS A 232 21.64 -4.99 -17.10
CA HIS A 232 20.89 -4.97 -18.36
C HIS A 232 20.22 -3.61 -18.59
N PRO A 233 19.83 -3.27 -19.83
CA PRO A 233 19.14 -2.01 -20.13
C PRO A 233 17.80 -1.88 -19.41
N VAL A 234 17.48 -0.65 -18.99
CA VAL A 234 16.20 -0.28 -18.38
C VAL A 234 15.77 1.08 -18.95
N ASP A 235 14.67 1.09 -19.70
CA ASP A 235 14.14 2.30 -20.32
C ASP A 235 13.06 2.94 -19.44
N VAL A 236 12.92 4.26 -19.51
CA VAL A 236 11.88 5.01 -18.80
C VAL A 236 10.91 5.61 -19.79
N VAL A 237 9.62 5.36 -19.56
CA VAL A 237 8.53 5.93 -20.34
C VAL A 237 7.64 6.74 -19.43
N THR A 238 7.53 8.05 -19.68
CA THR A 238 6.73 8.97 -18.86
C THR A 238 5.53 9.51 -19.63
N TYR A 239 4.36 9.53 -19.00
CA TYR A 239 3.14 10.12 -19.58
C TYR A 239 2.27 10.81 -18.51
N GLY A 240 2.36 12.14 -18.46
CA GLY A 240 1.70 12.94 -17.42
C GLY A 240 0.24 13.33 -17.70
N LYS A 241 -0.25 13.17 -18.93
CA LYS A 241 -1.58 13.68 -19.30
C LYS A 241 -2.68 12.71 -18.88
N ARG A 242 -3.55 13.14 -17.95
CA ARG A 242 -4.76 12.37 -17.56
C ARG A 242 -5.77 12.34 -18.70
N ALA A 243 -6.45 11.19 -18.86
CA ALA A 243 -7.56 11.06 -19.81
C ALA A 243 -8.73 12.01 -19.47
N VAL A 244 -8.97 12.22 -18.18
CA VAL A 244 -9.95 13.20 -17.66
C VAL A 244 -9.21 14.17 -16.74
N PRO A 245 -9.15 15.48 -17.06
CA PRO A 245 -8.52 16.50 -16.20
C PRO A 245 -9.16 16.56 -14.82
N LEU A 246 -8.35 16.83 -13.80
CA LEU A 246 -8.80 16.99 -12.42
C LEU A 246 -8.87 18.47 -12.04
N LYS A 247 -9.96 18.88 -11.40
CA LYS A 247 -10.09 20.19 -10.75
C LYS A 247 -10.15 20.03 -9.23
N HIS A 248 -9.43 20.89 -8.53
CA HIS A 248 -9.32 20.88 -7.09
C HIS A 248 -10.16 22.02 -6.50
N PHE A 249 -11.03 21.69 -5.55
CA PHE A 249 -11.89 22.64 -4.85
C PHE A 249 -11.82 22.41 -3.35
N LEU A 250 -12.17 23.46 -2.61
CA LEU A 250 -12.39 23.43 -1.17
C LEU A 250 -13.87 23.71 -0.90
N PHE A 251 -14.42 23.09 0.14
CA PHE A 251 -15.76 23.39 0.60
C PHE A 251 -15.71 23.99 1.99
N ASP A 252 -16.19 25.23 2.09
CA ASP A 252 -16.36 25.97 3.31
C ASP A 252 -17.83 26.30 3.54
N LYS A 253 -18.24 26.44 4.80
CA LYS A 253 -19.65 26.69 5.14
C LYS A 253 -20.13 28.07 4.69
N HIS A 254 -19.24 29.06 4.65
CA HIS A 254 -19.59 30.43 4.29
C HIS A 254 -19.44 30.70 2.79
N LEU A 255 -18.36 30.19 2.17
CA LEU A 255 -18.11 30.38 0.74
C LEU A 255 -18.79 29.34 -0.15
N GLY A 256 -19.19 28.20 0.42
CA GLY A 256 -19.58 27.03 -0.36
C GLY A 256 -18.40 26.42 -1.09
N MET A 257 -18.61 26.03 -2.36
CA MET A 257 -17.56 25.50 -3.22
C MET A 257 -16.67 26.64 -3.71
N THR A 258 -15.38 26.60 -3.36
CA THR A 258 -14.40 27.66 -3.69
C THR A 258 -13.06 27.05 -4.12
N ASP A 259 -12.20 27.85 -4.72
CA ASP A 259 -10.84 27.44 -5.06
C ASP A 259 -9.83 27.83 -3.96
N ILE A 260 -8.60 27.33 -4.08
CA ILE A 260 -7.53 27.58 -3.11
C ILE A 260 -7.16 29.07 -3.02
N LYS A 261 -7.24 29.81 -4.14
CA LYS A 261 -6.84 31.23 -4.21
C LYS A 261 -7.86 32.11 -3.49
N GLU A 262 -9.15 31.87 -3.74
CA GLU A 262 -10.25 32.58 -3.10
C GLU A 262 -10.33 32.25 -1.61
N MET A 263 -10.10 30.99 -1.22
CA MET A 263 -9.98 30.61 0.19
C MET A 263 -8.86 31.39 0.90
N LYS A 264 -7.66 31.44 0.29
CA LYS A 264 -6.52 32.19 0.84
C LYS A 264 -6.86 33.66 1.03
N LYS A 265 -7.48 34.28 0.02
CA LYS A 265 -7.94 35.67 0.07
C LYS A 265 -8.97 35.90 1.18
N SER A 266 -9.93 35.00 1.36
CA SER A 266 -10.93 35.10 2.44
C SER A 266 -10.28 35.03 3.82
N LEU A 267 -9.33 34.10 4.04
CA LEU A 267 -8.66 33.95 5.33
C LEU A 267 -7.79 35.17 5.70
N GLU A 268 -7.15 35.78 4.70
CA GLU A 268 -6.39 37.03 4.87
C GLU A 268 -7.30 38.20 5.25
N LEU A 269 -8.48 38.31 4.62
CA LEU A 269 -9.47 39.36 4.91
C LEU A 269 -10.10 39.20 6.30
N ASP A 270 -10.36 37.96 6.72
CA ASP A 270 -11.10 37.66 7.95
C ASP A 270 -10.27 37.74 9.25
N LYS A 271 -8.96 38.08 9.18
CA LYS A 271 -8.03 38.18 10.34
C LYS A 271 -8.14 36.99 11.32
N TYR A 272 -8.06 35.76 10.83
CA TYR A 272 -8.04 34.57 11.70
C TYR A 272 -6.64 34.33 12.29
N PRO A 273 -6.52 33.97 13.59
CA PRO A 273 -5.25 33.58 14.17
C PRO A 273 -4.75 32.29 13.50
N SER A 274 -3.49 32.32 13.03
CA SER A 274 -2.80 31.20 12.38
C SER A 274 -2.86 29.92 13.23
N TYR A 275 -2.90 28.76 12.55
CA TYR A 275 -2.95 27.39 13.11
C TYR A 275 -1.99 27.15 14.30
N GLU A 276 -0.82 27.81 14.33
CA GLU A 276 0.17 27.69 15.41
C GLU A 276 -0.23 28.35 16.75
N TYR A 277 -1.28 29.18 16.78
CA TYR A 277 -1.58 30.02 17.95
C TYR A 277 -2.53 29.38 18.98
N PHE A 278 -3.23 28.29 18.63
CA PHE A 278 -4.28 27.70 19.48
C PHE A 278 -3.79 26.85 20.65
N HIS A 279 -2.47 26.61 20.80
CA HIS A 279 -1.93 25.85 21.93
C HIS A 279 -1.67 26.68 23.20
N ARG A 280 -1.87 28.00 23.19
CA ARG A 280 -1.69 28.86 24.39
C ARG A 280 -2.71 29.99 24.47
N ARG A 281 -3.88 29.71 25.06
CA ARG A 281 -4.53 30.51 26.14
C ARG A 281 -6.01 30.18 26.29
N THR A 282 -6.38 29.87 27.53
CA THR A 282 -7.74 29.90 28.05
C THR A 282 -8.14 31.35 28.35
N SER A 283 -9.17 31.86 27.67
CA SER A 283 -10.28 32.67 28.24
C SER A 283 -11.00 33.50 27.15
N ARG A 284 -12.34 33.42 27.18
CA ARG A 284 -13.36 34.06 26.31
C ARG A 284 -13.43 33.53 24.86
N ARG A 285 -14.21 32.46 24.67
CA ARG A 285 -14.69 31.98 23.36
C ARG A 285 -15.76 32.93 22.82
N THR A 286 -15.44 33.74 21.83
CA THR A 286 -16.38 33.96 20.73
C THR A 286 -16.51 32.61 20.02
N GLU A 287 -17.64 31.92 20.14
CA GLU A 287 -17.85 30.65 19.45
C GLU A 287 -17.90 30.92 17.94
N LEU A 288 -16.77 30.66 17.28
CA LEU A 288 -16.68 30.63 15.83
C LEU A 288 -17.74 29.65 15.30
N PRO A 289 -18.44 29.97 14.20
CA PRO A 289 -19.49 29.13 13.64
C PRO A 289 -19.02 27.67 13.52
N PRO A 290 -19.90 26.68 13.75
CA PRO A 290 -19.52 25.28 13.57
C PRO A 290 -19.12 25.07 12.11
N GLY A 291 -17.92 24.51 11.90
CA GLY A 291 -17.38 24.19 10.58
C GLY A 291 -18.32 23.34 9.72
N PRO A 292 -18.07 23.27 8.40
CA PRO A 292 -18.93 22.56 7.48
C PRO A 292 -19.04 21.07 7.86
N LYS A 293 -20.18 20.48 7.54
CA LYS A 293 -20.43 19.04 7.71
C LYS A 293 -20.44 18.34 6.37
N HIS A 294 -20.17 17.04 6.38
CA HIS A 294 -20.16 16.22 5.18
C HIS A 294 -21.46 16.35 4.36
N PHE A 295 -22.63 16.40 5.01
CA PHE A 295 -23.92 16.53 4.33
C PHE A 295 -24.14 17.90 3.68
N ASP A 296 -23.46 18.96 4.14
CA ASP A 296 -23.53 20.30 3.51
C ASP A 296 -22.91 20.23 2.11
N LEU A 297 -21.71 19.63 2.00
CA LEU A 297 -21.04 19.41 0.72
C LEU A 297 -21.85 18.46 -0.18
N ILE A 298 -22.36 17.34 0.35
CA ILE A 298 -23.19 16.43 -0.45
C ILE A 298 -24.44 17.11 -0.99
N SER A 299 -25.09 17.97 -0.20
CA SER A 299 -26.27 18.72 -0.64
C SER A 299 -25.93 19.65 -1.82
N GLU A 300 -24.79 20.33 -1.75
CA GLU A 300 -24.32 21.22 -2.83
C GLU A 300 -24.00 20.42 -4.11
N LEU A 301 -23.28 19.30 -3.98
CA LEU A 301 -22.99 18.40 -5.12
C LEU A 301 -24.27 17.85 -5.75
N TRP A 302 -25.28 17.53 -4.95
CA TRP A 302 -26.57 17.06 -5.44
C TRP A 302 -27.29 18.12 -6.28
N LYS A 303 -27.36 19.37 -5.79
CA LYS A 303 -27.97 20.51 -6.52
C LYS A 303 -27.29 20.75 -7.87
N GLN A 304 -25.96 20.61 -7.91
CA GLN A 304 -25.17 20.78 -9.13
C GLN A 304 -25.17 19.55 -10.06
N LYS A 305 -25.92 18.47 -9.75
CA LYS A 305 -25.92 17.19 -10.49
C LYS A 305 -24.50 16.60 -10.63
N LYS A 306 -23.70 16.73 -9.57
CA LYS A 306 -22.31 16.28 -9.45
C LYS A 306 -22.23 14.99 -8.60
N VAL A 307 -22.99 13.98 -8.99
CA VAL A 307 -22.97 12.60 -8.46
C VAL A 307 -22.79 11.61 -9.62
N PRO A 308 -22.24 10.39 -9.40
CA PRO A 308 -21.86 9.79 -8.12
C PRO A 308 -20.60 10.41 -7.49
N CYS A 309 -20.54 10.39 -6.15
CA CYS A 309 -19.44 10.90 -5.35
C CYS A 309 -18.83 9.80 -4.47
N ILE A 310 -17.50 9.65 -4.50
CA ILE A 310 -16.76 8.88 -3.48
C ILE A 310 -16.29 9.85 -2.42
N TYR A 311 -16.75 9.67 -1.18
CA TYR A 311 -16.42 10.53 -0.06
C TYR A 311 -15.46 9.82 0.89
N PHE A 312 -14.18 10.20 0.85
CA PHE A 312 -13.12 9.58 1.63
C PHE A 312 -13.09 10.07 3.08
N ILE A 313 -13.09 9.11 4.01
CA ILE A 313 -12.91 9.33 5.45
C ILE A 313 -11.86 8.32 5.96
N PHE A 314 -10.86 8.79 6.69
CA PHE A 314 -9.77 7.94 7.21
C PHE A 314 -10.11 7.20 8.51
N SER A 315 -11.39 6.87 8.71
CA SER A 315 -11.89 6.13 9.88
C SER A 315 -13.14 5.31 9.53
N ARG A 316 -13.09 4.00 9.82
CA ARG A 316 -14.20 3.06 9.56
C ARG A 316 -15.47 3.42 10.34
N ALA A 317 -15.31 3.74 11.62
CA ALA A 317 -16.45 4.16 12.45
C ALA A 317 -17.07 5.46 11.94
N ALA A 318 -16.25 6.39 11.43
CA ALA A 318 -16.75 7.64 10.86
C ALA A 318 -17.43 7.44 9.50
N THR A 319 -16.97 6.50 8.65
CA THR A 319 -17.67 6.13 7.41
C THR A 319 -19.08 5.62 7.70
N GLU A 320 -19.23 4.72 8.67
CA GLU A 320 -20.55 4.18 9.07
C GLU A 320 -21.46 5.27 9.64
N LYS A 321 -20.92 6.10 10.54
CA LYS A 321 -21.65 7.20 11.17
C LYS A 321 -22.17 8.22 10.14
N ASN A 322 -21.28 8.71 9.26
CA ASN A 322 -21.63 9.73 8.28
C ASN A 322 -22.60 9.19 7.21
N ALA A 323 -22.46 7.92 6.83
CA ALA A 323 -23.41 7.26 5.94
C ALA A 323 -24.82 7.17 6.56
N LYS A 324 -24.90 6.76 7.83
CA LYS A 324 -26.18 6.73 8.58
C LYS A 324 -26.82 8.11 8.68
N GLU A 325 -26.02 9.13 8.97
CA GLU A 325 -26.49 10.51 9.09
C GLU A 325 -26.99 11.07 7.74
N LEU A 326 -26.33 10.75 6.63
CA LEU A 326 -26.80 11.19 5.31
C LEU A 326 -28.10 10.47 4.91
N ALA A 327 -28.16 9.15 5.09
CA ALA A 327 -29.31 8.33 4.70
C ALA A 327 -30.57 8.63 5.53
N SER A 328 -30.43 9.10 6.78
CA SER A 328 -31.56 9.52 7.60
C SER A 328 -32.14 10.87 7.16
N ARG A 329 -31.34 11.72 6.50
CA ARG A 329 -31.73 13.06 6.04
C ARG A 329 -32.27 13.07 4.62
N TYR A 330 -31.70 12.26 3.73
CA TYR A 330 -31.99 12.30 2.30
C TYR A 330 -32.25 10.91 1.71
N SER A 331 -33.13 10.86 0.70
CA SER A 331 -33.26 9.71 -0.20
C SER A 331 -32.69 10.13 -1.55
N LEU A 332 -31.57 9.53 -1.96
CA LEU A 332 -30.87 9.86 -3.21
C LEU A 332 -31.33 8.97 -4.38
N LEU A 333 -32.35 8.15 -4.16
CA LEU A 333 -32.93 7.26 -5.16
C LEU A 333 -34.39 7.60 -5.43
N THR A 334 -34.78 7.37 -6.68
CA THR A 334 -36.18 7.25 -7.08
C THR A 334 -36.78 5.96 -6.52
N LYS A 335 -38.12 5.86 -6.53
CA LYS A 335 -38.81 4.66 -6.04
C LYS A 335 -38.46 3.41 -6.86
N ASP A 336 -38.29 3.56 -8.18
CA ASP A 336 -37.90 2.44 -9.04
C ASP A 336 -36.46 1.98 -8.79
N GLU A 337 -35.54 2.92 -8.57
CA GLU A 337 -34.15 2.59 -8.18
C GLU A 337 -34.11 1.91 -6.81
N GLU A 338 -34.89 2.37 -5.83
CA GLU A 338 -35.01 1.76 -4.50
C GLU A 338 -35.48 0.29 -4.61
N ILE A 339 -36.49 0.01 -5.45
CA ILE A 339 -36.96 -1.36 -5.71
C ILE A 339 -35.86 -2.21 -6.35
N LYS A 340 -35.13 -1.69 -7.34
CA LYS A 340 -34.00 -2.40 -7.97
C LYS A 340 -32.92 -2.78 -6.96
N VAL A 341 -32.53 -1.83 -6.10
CA VAL A 341 -31.55 -2.04 -5.03
C VAL A 341 -32.02 -3.13 -4.06
N SER A 342 -33.26 -3.02 -3.57
CA SER A 342 -33.86 -3.99 -2.65
C SER A 342 -33.92 -5.40 -3.24
N ASN A 343 -34.31 -5.53 -4.51
CA ASN A 343 -34.39 -6.81 -5.20
C ASN A 343 -33.00 -7.44 -5.39
N TYR A 344 -32.02 -6.65 -5.83
CA TYR A 344 -30.65 -7.12 -6.01
C TYR A 344 -30.04 -7.59 -4.68
N ILE A 345 -30.18 -6.80 -3.62
CA ILE A 345 -29.71 -7.17 -2.27
C ILE A 345 -30.35 -8.49 -1.83
N ARG A 346 -31.67 -8.62 -1.97
CA ARG A 346 -32.40 -9.83 -1.53
C ARG A 346 -31.91 -11.05 -2.31
N GLN A 347 -31.79 -10.93 -3.62
CA GLN A 347 -31.30 -12.00 -4.50
C GLN A 347 -29.88 -12.39 -4.13
N ARG A 348 -28.94 -11.44 -4.06
CA ARG A 348 -27.54 -11.72 -3.77
C ARG A 348 -27.35 -12.35 -2.39
N LEU A 349 -28.01 -11.81 -1.36
CA LEU A 349 -27.96 -12.39 -0.01
C LEU A 349 -28.59 -13.77 0.04
N SER A 350 -29.66 -14.05 -0.71
CA SER A 350 -30.27 -15.39 -0.72
C SER A 350 -29.39 -16.47 -1.36
N GLN A 351 -28.46 -16.08 -2.23
CA GLN A 351 -27.49 -16.96 -2.88
C GLN A 351 -26.19 -17.11 -2.08
N THR A 352 -26.06 -16.42 -0.94
CA THR A 352 -24.84 -16.41 -0.14
C THR A 352 -24.93 -17.48 0.95
N GLU A 353 -23.85 -18.24 1.15
CA GLU A 353 -23.74 -19.12 2.32
C GLU A 353 -23.85 -18.32 3.63
N ASN A 354 -24.44 -18.90 4.66
CA ASN A 354 -24.64 -18.24 5.97
C ASN A 354 -25.48 -16.94 5.91
N ALA A 355 -26.36 -16.80 4.90
CA ALA A 355 -27.19 -15.61 4.69
C ALA A 355 -27.95 -15.12 5.94
N GLU A 356 -28.47 -16.04 6.76
CA GLU A 356 -29.18 -15.70 7.99
C GLU A 356 -28.26 -15.01 9.00
N GLN A 357 -27.04 -15.53 9.20
CA GLN A 357 -26.04 -14.90 10.06
C GLN A 357 -25.60 -13.54 9.52
N ILE A 358 -25.36 -13.43 8.22
CA ILE A 358 -24.96 -12.16 7.59
C ILE A 358 -26.03 -11.09 7.86
N ARG A 359 -27.32 -11.42 7.75
CA ARG A 359 -28.42 -10.48 7.96
C ARG A 359 -28.57 -9.99 9.40
N THR A 360 -28.10 -10.75 10.40
CA THR A 360 -28.20 -10.35 11.80
C THR A 360 -27.07 -9.42 12.26
N MET A 361 -25.96 -9.39 11.52
CA MET A 361 -24.81 -8.52 11.81
C MET A 361 -25.18 -7.02 11.78
N ASN A 362 -24.62 -6.26 12.71
CA ASN A 362 -24.90 -4.83 12.85
C ASN A 362 -24.42 -4.03 11.63
N THR A 363 -23.25 -4.37 11.09
CA THR A 363 -22.68 -3.77 9.88
C THR A 363 -23.58 -4.01 8.68
N THR A 364 -24.07 -5.24 8.48
CA THR A 364 -25.03 -5.58 7.42
C THR A 364 -26.32 -4.79 7.58
N ARG A 365 -26.94 -4.78 8.77
CA ARG A 365 -28.20 -4.05 9.00
C ARG A 365 -28.06 -2.57 8.66
N LEU A 366 -26.97 -1.94 9.10
CA LEU A 366 -26.67 -0.56 8.74
C LEU A 366 -26.50 -0.40 7.23
N LEU A 367 -25.72 -1.28 6.60
CA LEU A 367 -25.44 -1.21 5.16
C LEU A 367 -26.73 -1.33 4.33
N LEU A 368 -27.59 -2.29 4.65
CA LEU A 368 -28.87 -2.47 3.96
C LEU A 368 -29.81 -1.27 4.14
N GLN A 369 -29.75 -0.62 5.31
CA GLN A 369 -30.52 0.59 5.56
C GLN A 369 -30.05 1.76 4.67
N VAL A 370 -28.73 1.96 4.55
CA VAL A 370 -28.19 3.10 3.79
C VAL A 370 -28.23 2.88 2.27
N LEU A 371 -28.05 1.63 1.79
CA LEU A 371 -28.07 1.31 0.37
C LEU A 371 -29.41 1.64 -0.29
N ASN A 372 -30.53 1.36 0.39
CA ASN A 372 -31.87 1.71 -0.09
C ASN A 372 -32.12 3.23 -0.17
N ARG A 373 -31.20 4.05 0.35
CA ARG A 373 -31.24 5.52 0.22
C ARG A 373 -30.22 6.05 -0.80
N GLY A 374 -29.54 5.18 -1.54
CA GLY A 374 -28.50 5.53 -2.51
C GLY A 374 -27.17 5.90 -1.86
N VAL A 375 -26.95 5.48 -0.61
CA VAL A 375 -25.73 5.73 0.17
C VAL A 375 -25.02 4.40 0.42
N GLY A 376 -23.72 4.34 0.13
CA GLY A 376 -22.89 3.16 0.35
C GLY A 376 -21.83 3.38 1.43
N ILE A 377 -21.33 2.28 2.00
CA ILE A 377 -20.19 2.24 2.91
C ILE A 377 -19.16 1.26 2.34
N HIS A 378 -17.88 1.63 2.32
CA HIS A 378 -16.80 0.71 1.92
C HIS A 378 -15.55 0.86 2.80
N HIS A 379 -15.22 -0.20 3.52
CA HIS A 379 -13.96 -0.31 4.25
C HIS A 379 -13.56 -1.76 4.50
N ALA A 380 -12.28 -1.97 4.85
CA ALA A 380 -11.73 -3.30 5.08
C ALA A 380 -12.40 -4.12 6.20
N GLY A 381 -13.16 -3.48 7.10
CA GLY A 381 -13.95 -4.18 8.12
C GLY A 381 -15.18 -4.93 7.59
N LEU A 382 -15.70 -4.58 6.40
CA LEU A 382 -16.87 -5.24 5.81
C LEU A 382 -16.52 -6.63 5.26
N LEU A 383 -17.47 -7.57 5.38
CA LEU A 383 -17.41 -8.85 4.70
C LEU A 383 -17.27 -8.67 3.18
N PRO A 384 -16.48 -9.50 2.48
CA PRO A 384 -16.29 -9.35 1.03
C PRO A 384 -17.57 -9.41 0.20
N GLN A 385 -18.53 -10.27 0.56
CA GLN A 385 -19.81 -10.34 -0.13
C GLN A 385 -20.60 -9.03 -0.01
N LEU A 386 -20.47 -8.31 1.12
CA LEU A 386 -21.08 -7.00 1.29
C LEU A 386 -20.36 -5.93 0.47
N LYS A 387 -19.02 -6.01 0.37
CA LYS A 387 -18.23 -5.12 -0.50
C LYS A 387 -18.62 -5.31 -1.97
N GLU A 388 -18.76 -6.54 -2.45
CA GLU A 388 -19.23 -6.85 -3.81
C GLU A 388 -20.62 -6.26 -4.10
N ILE A 389 -21.55 -6.32 -3.14
CA ILE A 389 -22.88 -5.71 -3.30
C ILE A 389 -22.74 -4.20 -3.47
N VAL A 390 -21.94 -3.53 -2.64
CA VAL A 390 -21.72 -2.09 -2.70
C VAL A 390 -21.06 -1.69 -4.02
N GLU A 391 -20.02 -2.42 -4.40
CA GLU A 391 -19.25 -2.27 -5.63
C GLU A 391 -20.14 -2.38 -6.87
N HIS A 392 -20.95 -3.45 -6.96
CA HIS A 392 -21.89 -3.63 -8.06
C HIS A 392 -22.93 -2.50 -8.12
N LEU A 393 -23.54 -2.14 -6.99
CA LEU A 393 -24.55 -1.08 -6.95
C LEU A 393 -23.94 0.30 -7.27
N PHE A 394 -22.66 0.53 -6.96
CA PHE A 394 -21.95 1.73 -7.33
C PHE A 394 -21.66 1.79 -8.84
N GLU A 395 -21.22 0.69 -9.45
CA GLU A 395 -21.02 0.58 -10.91
C GLU A 395 -22.32 0.80 -11.69
N GLN A 396 -23.45 0.27 -11.20
CA GLN A 396 -24.78 0.50 -11.79
C GLN A 396 -25.30 1.93 -11.56
N GLY A 397 -24.56 2.78 -10.84
CA GLY A 397 -24.96 4.14 -10.51
C GLY A 397 -26.12 4.22 -9.51
N LEU A 398 -26.43 3.15 -8.80
CA LEU A 398 -27.47 3.07 -7.76
C LEU A 398 -26.97 3.52 -6.38
N VAL A 399 -25.64 3.56 -6.17
CA VAL A 399 -25.04 4.28 -5.05
C VAL A 399 -24.59 5.67 -5.55
N LYS A 400 -25.26 6.72 -5.08
CA LYS A 400 -24.95 8.12 -5.47
C LYS A 400 -23.84 8.72 -4.62
N VAL A 401 -23.73 8.29 -3.36
CA VAL A 401 -22.65 8.71 -2.44
C VAL A 401 -22.07 7.49 -1.75
N LEU A 402 -20.79 7.24 -1.95
CA LEU A 402 -20.06 6.14 -1.33
C LEU A 402 -19.09 6.68 -0.27
N TYR A 403 -19.37 6.41 1.01
CA TYR A 403 -18.43 6.70 2.09
C TYR A 403 -17.37 5.60 2.15
N ALA A 404 -16.11 5.94 1.90
CA ALA A 404 -15.04 4.96 1.77
C ALA A 404 -13.79 5.32 2.58
N THR A 405 -13.08 4.30 3.06
CA THR A 405 -11.70 4.48 3.54
C THR A 405 -10.70 4.43 2.37
N GLU A 406 -9.45 4.84 2.62
CA GLU A 406 -8.35 4.84 1.63
C GLU A 406 -8.20 3.51 0.87
N THR A 407 -8.47 2.38 1.54
CA THR A 407 -8.38 1.03 0.95
C THR A 407 -9.22 0.84 -0.32
N PHE A 408 -10.30 1.60 -0.50
CA PHE A 408 -11.12 1.53 -1.72
C PHE A 408 -10.34 2.01 -2.95
N ALA A 409 -9.53 3.06 -2.79
CA ALA A 409 -8.76 3.63 -3.89
C ALA A 409 -7.52 2.80 -4.26
N VAL A 410 -7.08 1.89 -3.40
CA VAL A 410 -5.91 1.05 -3.67
C VAL A 410 -6.26 -0.20 -4.49
N GLY A 411 -7.53 -0.64 -4.51
CA GLY A 411 -7.87 -2.00 -4.92
C GLY A 411 -8.89 -2.18 -6.02
N ILE A 412 -9.53 -1.12 -6.49
CA ILE A 412 -10.74 -1.24 -7.32
C ILE A 412 -10.74 -0.18 -8.43
N ASN A 413 -11.03 -0.56 -9.66
CA ASN A 413 -11.13 0.36 -10.80
C ASN A 413 -12.53 1.00 -10.91
N MET A 414 -12.95 1.76 -9.89
CA MET A 414 -14.26 2.43 -9.86
C MET A 414 -14.10 3.96 -9.88
N PRO A 415 -14.12 4.59 -11.06
CA PRO A 415 -14.11 6.05 -11.16
C PRO A 415 -15.48 6.64 -10.81
N ALA A 416 -15.47 7.81 -10.18
CA ALA A 416 -16.65 8.59 -9.83
C ALA A 416 -16.62 9.95 -10.54
N LYS A 417 -17.74 10.65 -10.56
CA LYS A 417 -17.78 12.03 -11.10
C LYS A 417 -17.02 12.99 -10.18
N VAL A 418 -17.16 12.78 -8.87
CA VAL A 418 -16.55 13.60 -7.81
C VAL A 418 -15.90 12.72 -6.76
N VAL A 419 -14.78 13.19 -6.23
CA VAL A 419 -14.18 12.70 -4.99
C VAL A 419 -14.28 13.79 -3.93
N GLY A 420 -14.85 13.46 -2.78
CA GLY A 420 -14.89 14.32 -1.59
C GLY A 420 -13.90 13.83 -0.53
N PHE A 421 -13.33 14.74 0.24
CA PHE A 421 -12.48 14.44 1.40
C PHE A 421 -13.07 15.06 2.65
N ASP A 422 -13.25 14.26 3.70
CA ASP A 422 -13.66 14.75 5.02
C ASP A 422 -12.56 15.56 5.71
N SER A 423 -11.32 15.17 5.46
CA SER A 423 -10.10 15.81 5.91
C SER A 423 -8.97 15.47 4.93
N LEU A 424 -7.95 16.32 4.88
CA LEU A 424 -6.67 16.03 4.19
C LEU A 424 -5.58 15.56 5.17
N GLU A 425 -5.96 15.30 6.43
CA GLU A 425 -5.10 14.74 7.47
C GLU A 425 -5.55 13.34 7.85
N LYS A 426 -4.59 12.44 8.11
CA LYS A 426 -4.84 11.10 8.62
C LYS A 426 -3.93 10.74 9.78
N PHE A 427 -4.36 9.78 10.59
CA PHE A 427 -3.56 9.22 11.67
C PHE A 427 -2.65 8.11 11.14
N ASP A 428 -1.34 8.25 11.34
CA ASP A 428 -0.33 7.29 10.86
C ASP A 428 0.03 6.21 11.89
N GLY A 429 -0.74 6.10 12.98
CA GLY A 429 -0.45 5.23 14.12
C GLY A 429 0.22 5.96 15.29
N ARG A 430 0.78 7.15 15.07
CA ARG A 430 1.44 7.95 16.11
C ARG A 430 0.87 9.36 16.22
N THR A 431 0.72 10.04 15.09
CA THR A 431 0.31 11.45 15.00
C THR A 431 -0.65 11.66 13.83
N PHE A 432 -1.44 12.73 13.88
CA PHE A 432 -2.15 13.20 12.70
C PHE A 432 -1.15 13.96 11.81
N ARG A 433 -1.12 13.59 10.53
CA ARG A 433 -0.32 14.26 9.49
C ARG A 433 -1.15 14.50 8.25
N TYR A 434 -0.74 15.48 7.44
CA TYR A 434 -1.28 15.64 6.09
C TYR A 434 -0.98 14.40 5.24
N LEU A 435 -1.87 14.13 4.28
CA LEU A 435 -1.61 13.16 3.22
C LEU A 435 -0.32 13.54 2.46
N HIS A 436 0.38 12.54 1.97
CA HIS A 436 1.43 12.75 0.98
C HIS A 436 0.80 12.98 -0.40
N SER A 437 1.54 13.60 -1.32
CA SER A 437 1.04 13.93 -2.68
C SER A 437 0.54 12.68 -3.38
N LYS A 438 1.28 11.57 -3.28
CA LYS A 438 0.90 10.26 -3.83
C LYS A 438 -0.42 9.72 -3.27
N GLU A 439 -0.60 9.78 -1.96
CA GLU A 439 -1.84 9.33 -1.29
C GLU A 439 -3.03 10.18 -1.76
N TYR A 440 -2.84 11.50 -1.84
CA TYR A 440 -3.86 12.41 -2.35
C TYR A 440 -4.23 12.12 -3.81
N PHE A 441 -3.25 12.01 -4.71
CA PHE A 441 -3.49 11.75 -6.13
C PHE A 441 -4.03 10.35 -6.41
N GLN A 442 -3.72 9.36 -5.56
CA GLN A 442 -4.34 8.04 -5.63
C GLN A 442 -5.84 8.11 -5.35
N LEU A 443 -6.24 8.90 -4.35
CA LEU A 443 -7.65 9.10 -3.97
C LEU A 443 -8.38 10.02 -4.96
N ALA A 444 -7.85 11.22 -5.19
CA ALA A 444 -8.39 12.22 -6.10
C ALA A 444 -8.38 11.75 -7.56
N GLY A 445 -7.48 10.83 -7.91
CA GLY A 445 -7.39 10.14 -9.19
C GLY A 445 -8.67 9.39 -9.57
N ARG A 446 -9.50 9.03 -8.59
CA ARG A 446 -10.80 8.36 -8.83
C ARG A 446 -11.87 9.31 -9.37
N ALA A 447 -11.65 10.63 -9.34
CA ALA A 447 -12.57 11.57 -9.95
C ALA A 447 -12.37 11.65 -11.48
N GLY A 448 -13.49 11.69 -12.20
CA GLY A 448 -13.56 11.75 -13.66
C GLY A 448 -13.67 10.36 -14.29
N ARG A 449 -14.83 10.04 -14.87
CA ARG A 449 -15.06 8.78 -15.59
C ARG A 449 -14.69 8.95 -17.06
N ARG A 450 -13.70 8.18 -17.52
CA ARG A 450 -13.23 8.20 -18.91
C ARG A 450 -14.38 7.91 -19.87
N GLY A 451 -14.52 8.74 -20.90
CA GLY A 451 -15.58 8.61 -21.91
C GLY A 451 -16.96 9.13 -21.47
N ILE A 452 -17.13 9.57 -20.23
CA ILE A 452 -18.41 10.06 -19.70
C ILE A 452 -18.29 11.49 -19.18
N ASP A 453 -17.29 11.78 -18.36
CA ASP A 453 -17.08 13.11 -17.75
C ASP A 453 -16.00 13.89 -18.50
N THR A 454 -16.22 15.20 -18.70
CA THR A 454 -15.23 16.11 -19.29
C THR A 454 -14.14 16.53 -18.30
N GLU A 455 -14.44 16.47 -17.01
CA GLU A 455 -13.55 16.80 -15.89
C GLU A 455 -13.98 16.05 -14.63
N GLY A 456 -13.01 15.69 -13.79
CA GLY A 456 -13.23 15.15 -12.45
C GLY A 456 -13.06 16.23 -11.39
N TRP A 457 -13.86 16.20 -10.33
CA TRP A 457 -13.73 17.15 -9.20
C TRP A 457 -13.17 16.44 -7.98
N ALA A 458 -12.15 17.02 -7.35
CA ALA A 458 -11.66 16.65 -6.04
C ALA A 458 -11.96 17.79 -5.05
N VAL A 459 -12.79 17.52 -4.04
CA VAL A 459 -13.29 18.54 -3.12
C VAL A 459 -12.90 18.20 -1.68
N ALA A 460 -12.17 19.07 -1.00
CA ALA A 460 -11.85 18.89 0.41
C ALA A 460 -12.74 19.74 1.32
N LEU A 461 -13.35 19.09 2.31
CA LEU A 461 -14.05 19.78 3.39
C LEU A 461 -13.01 20.50 4.26
N VAL A 462 -13.16 21.81 4.44
CA VAL A 462 -12.20 22.61 5.21
C VAL A 462 -12.87 23.40 6.31
N ASP A 463 -12.31 23.27 7.51
CA ASP A 463 -12.68 24.10 8.65
C ASP A 463 -11.68 25.25 8.76
N ARG A 464 -12.15 26.48 8.53
CA ARG A 464 -11.34 27.72 8.58
C ARG A 464 -10.52 27.86 9.86
N ARG A 465 -10.96 27.24 10.96
CA ARG A 465 -10.27 27.30 12.26
C ARG A 465 -8.94 26.55 12.29
N HIS A 466 -8.76 25.58 11.40
CA HIS A 466 -7.63 24.65 11.44
C HIS A 466 -6.98 24.42 10.06
N VAL A 467 -7.42 25.12 9.02
CA VAL A 467 -6.94 24.89 7.65
C VAL A 467 -5.57 25.54 7.42
N ASP A 468 -4.64 24.78 6.86
CA ASP A 468 -3.36 25.29 6.32
C ASP A 468 -3.44 25.29 4.79
N VAL A 469 -3.81 26.44 4.22
CA VAL A 469 -3.99 26.57 2.76
C VAL A 469 -2.67 26.41 2.01
N GLY A 470 -1.54 26.81 2.61
CA GLY A 470 -0.22 26.65 1.98
C GLY A 470 0.16 25.18 1.81
N ARG A 471 -0.12 24.35 2.82
CA ARG A 471 0.05 22.90 2.70
C ARG A 471 -0.90 22.26 1.70
N ILE A 472 -2.14 22.71 1.64
CA ILE A 472 -3.12 22.22 0.65
C ILE A 472 -2.68 22.58 -0.77
N GLU A 473 -2.18 23.80 -0.99
CA GLU A 473 -1.63 24.24 -2.27
C GLU A 473 -0.44 23.36 -2.68
N ALA A 474 0.47 23.05 -1.75
CA ALA A 474 1.58 22.13 -2.00
C ALA A 474 1.11 20.70 -2.32
N LEU A 475 0.10 20.19 -1.60
CA LEU A 475 -0.45 18.84 -1.76
C LEU A 475 -1.20 18.65 -3.08
N THR A 476 -1.92 19.68 -3.52
CA THR A 476 -2.76 19.64 -4.73
C THR A 476 -2.03 20.06 -6.01
N GLY A 477 -0.79 20.55 -5.88
CA GLY A 477 0.12 20.80 -7.00
C GLY A 477 0.62 19.50 -7.65
N GLU A 478 1.68 19.56 -8.45
CA GLU A 478 2.25 18.35 -9.05
C GLU A 478 2.88 17.41 -8.00
N ASP A 479 2.72 16.10 -8.19
CA ASP A 479 3.42 15.11 -7.36
C ASP A 479 4.93 15.25 -7.58
N LYS A 480 5.61 15.73 -6.54
CA LYS A 480 7.07 15.93 -6.50
C LYS A 480 7.75 14.98 -5.53
N ASP A 481 7.00 14.07 -4.89
CA ASP A 481 7.55 13.18 -3.89
C ASP A 481 8.33 12.04 -4.60
N PRO A 482 9.67 11.98 -4.49
CA PRO A 482 10.42 10.90 -5.11
C PRO A 482 10.06 9.56 -4.47
N ILE A 483 10.26 8.48 -5.20
CA ILE A 483 10.36 7.16 -4.58
C ILE A 483 11.60 7.16 -3.69
N ILE A 484 11.40 6.76 -2.43
CA ILE A 484 12.46 6.58 -1.43
C ILE A 484 12.51 5.13 -0.99
N SER A 485 13.72 4.65 -0.71
CA SER A 485 13.94 3.31 -0.15
C SER A 485 13.41 3.18 1.28
N GLN A 486 12.77 2.05 1.56
CA GLN A 486 12.34 1.63 2.91
C GLN A 486 13.01 0.31 3.32
N PHE A 487 14.15 -0.03 2.72
CA PHE A 487 14.84 -1.29 2.94
C PHE A 487 15.17 -1.54 4.42
N ARG A 488 14.68 -2.67 4.94
CA ARG A 488 14.95 -3.15 6.28
C ARG A 488 15.21 -4.64 6.24
N MET A 489 16.39 -5.02 6.68
CA MET A 489 16.75 -6.44 6.74
C MET A 489 15.98 -7.18 7.83
N SER A 490 15.27 -8.26 7.50
CA SER A 490 14.64 -9.17 8.46
C SER A 490 15.62 -10.28 8.92
N PHE A 491 15.22 -11.13 9.88
CA PHE A 491 16.01 -12.30 10.24
C PHE A 491 15.91 -13.38 9.16
N ASN A 492 14.73 -13.54 8.57
CA ASN A 492 14.50 -14.40 7.41
C ASN A 492 15.49 -14.08 6.27
N SER A 493 15.66 -12.80 5.93
CA SER A 493 16.56 -12.38 4.86
C SER A 493 18.02 -12.75 5.16
N VAL A 494 18.47 -12.63 6.42
CA VAL A 494 19.84 -13.01 6.81
C VAL A 494 20.05 -14.52 6.66
N LEU A 495 19.08 -15.32 7.12
CA LEU A 495 19.13 -16.78 7.02
C LEU A 495 19.15 -17.24 5.56
N ASN A 496 18.24 -16.73 4.73
CA ASN A 496 18.16 -17.09 3.31
C ASN A 496 19.39 -16.59 2.52
N MET A 497 19.93 -15.40 2.85
CA MET A 497 21.21 -14.96 2.29
C MET A 497 22.33 -15.96 2.61
N ARG A 498 22.45 -16.40 3.88
CA ARG A 498 23.47 -17.37 4.29
C ARG A 498 23.30 -18.77 3.71
N LYS A 499 22.05 -19.21 3.54
CA LYS A 499 21.72 -20.50 2.94
C LYS A 499 22.12 -20.58 1.48
N ASN A 500 21.88 -19.49 0.74
CA ASN A 500 21.86 -19.53 -0.73
C ASN A 500 23.03 -18.84 -1.43
N ASN A 501 23.87 -18.11 -0.70
CA ASN A 501 24.87 -17.21 -1.27
C ASN A 501 26.24 -17.34 -0.58
N THR A 502 27.31 -17.11 -1.34
CA THR A 502 28.67 -16.99 -0.79
C THR A 502 28.85 -15.67 -0.04
N GLN A 503 29.91 -15.54 0.76
CA GLN A 503 30.22 -14.29 1.46
C GLN A 503 30.40 -13.12 0.48
N GLU A 504 31.05 -13.33 -0.67
CA GLU A 504 31.24 -12.28 -1.68
C GLU A 504 29.90 -11.83 -2.28
N GLN A 505 29.02 -12.79 -2.59
CA GLN A 505 27.68 -12.50 -3.09
C GLN A 505 26.85 -11.72 -2.06
N ILE A 506 26.91 -12.09 -0.78
CA ILE A 506 26.26 -11.34 0.31
C ILE A 506 26.79 -9.91 0.37
N ASP A 507 28.11 -9.71 0.28
CA ASP A 507 28.70 -8.39 0.27
C ASP A 507 28.25 -7.52 -0.91
N VAL A 508 27.89 -8.14 -2.04
CA VAL A 508 27.24 -7.47 -3.18
C VAL A 508 25.78 -7.13 -2.87
N LEU A 509 25.00 -8.10 -2.39
CA LEU A 509 23.58 -7.89 -2.07
C LEU A 509 23.37 -6.77 -1.05
N LEU A 510 24.23 -6.67 -0.02
CA LEU A 510 24.14 -5.65 1.02
C LEU A 510 24.34 -4.21 0.51
N LYS A 511 24.98 -4.02 -0.65
CA LYS A 511 25.17 -2.72 -1.31
C LYS A 511 24.21 -2.49 -2.48
N SER A 512 23.38 -3.48 -2.83
CA SER A 512 22.44 -3.42 -3.96
C SER A 512 21.07 -2.81 -3.63
N ASN A 513 20.75 -2.51 -2.37
CA ASN A 513 19.48 -1.85 -2.02
C ASN A 513 19.41 -0.42 -2.56
N PHE A 514 18.19 0.04 -2.83
CA PHE A 514 17.95 1.35 -3.44
C PHE A 514 18.44 2.48 -2.54
N GLY A 515 18.31 2.35 -1.21
CA GLY A 515 18.78 3.36 -0.26
C GLY A 515 20.29 3.60 -0.29
N CYS A 516 21.09 2.57 -0.60
CA CYS A 516 22.53 2.71 -0.83
C CYS A 516 22.85 3.42 -2.14
N PHE A 517 22.00 3.22 -3.17
CA PHE A 517 22.10 3.91 -4.45
C PHE A 517 21.78 5.40 -4.29
N GLN A 518 20.61 5.77 -3.75
CA GLN A 518 20.16 7.16 -3.62
C GLN A 518 21.12 8.04 -2.82
N LYS A 519 21.66 7.51 -1.72
CA LYS A 519 22.55 8.29 -0.84
C LYS A 519 23.97 8.42 -1.40
N HIS A 520 24.35 7.63 -2.41
CA HIS A 520 25.72 7.52 -2.92
C HIS A 520 26.78 7.48 -1.81
N SER A 521 26.44 6.89 -0.66
CA SER A 521 27.18 7.10 0.59
C SER A 521 27.68 5.79 1.16
N GLN A 522 28.99 5.74 1.40
CA GLN A 522 29.63 4.65 2.13
C GLN A 522 29.01 4.44 3.53
N ARG A 523 28.44 5.50 4.12
CA ARG A 523 27.73 5.43 5.41
C ARG A 523 26.48 4.56 5.31
N ALA A 524 25.69 4.69 4.25
CA ALA A 524 24.47 3.89 4.06
C ALA A 524 24.82 2.39 3.94
N ILE A 525 25.85 2.08 3.15
CA ILE A 525 26.36 0.71 3.01
C ILE A 525 26.87 0.18 4.35
N ALA A 526 27.64 0.97 5.10
CA ALA A 526 28.16 0.58 6.41
C ALA A 526 27.03 0.29 7.42
N LEU A 527 25.95 1.08 7.42
CA LEU A 527 24.78 0.84 8.27
C LEU A 527 24.08 -0.47 7.91
N THR A 528 23.87 -0.75 6.63
CA THR A 528 23.26 -2.02 6.18
C THR A 528 24.13 -3.22 6.55
N LYS A 529 25.45 -3.13 6.34
CA LYS A 529 26.40 -4.19 6.77
C LYS A 529 26.40 -4.38 8.29
N ALA A 530 26.43 -3.29 9.06
CA ALA A 530 26.38 -3.37 10.52
C ALA A 530 25.08 -4.01 11.02
N ALA A 531 23.94 -3.70 10.38
CA ALA A 531 22.65 -4.31 10.70
C ALA A 531 22.63 -5.81 10.39
N PHE A 532 23.20 -6.24 9.25
CA PHE A 532 23.36 -7.66 8.91
C PHE A 532 24.20 -8.39 9.96
N VAL A 533 25.39 -7.87 10.26
CA VAL A 533 26.32 -8.49 11.23
C VAL A 533 25.71 -8.56 12.62
N LYS A 534 24.97 -7.52 13.05
CA LYS A 534 24.28 -7.53 14.34
C LYS A 534 23.25 -8.65 14.44
N LYS A 535 22.44 -8.85 13.39
CA LYS A 535 21.44 -9.94 13.33
C LYS A 535 22.11 -11.31 13.25
N GLU A 536 23.14 -11.45 12.42
CA GLU A 536 23.95 -12.67 12.31
C GLU A 536 24.52 -13.10 13.67
N LYS A 537 25.15 -12.19 14.41
CA LYS A 537 25.68 -12.47 15.75
C LYS A 537 24.60 -12.95 16.73
N LEU A 538 23.40 -12.37 16.65
CA LEU A 538 22.27 -12.81 17.46
C LEU A 538 21.79 -14.21 17.06
N LEU A 539 21.69 -14.49 15.76
CA LEU A 539 21.32 -15.82 15.24
C LEU A 539 22.33 -16.90 15.64
N ILE A 540 23.63 -16.58 15.65
CA ILE A 540 24.68 -17.48 16.17
C ILE A 540 24.46 -17.71 17.66
N LYS A 541 24.27 -16.64 18.45
CA LYS A 541 24.04 -16.74 19.89
C LYS A 541 22.81 -17.58 20.25
N LEU A 542 21.76 -17.53 19.45
CA LEU A 542 20.51 -18.27 19.65
C LEU A 542 20.52 -19.68 19.01
N GLY A 543 21.63 -20.07 18.38
CA GLY A 543 21.81 -21.41 17.79
C GLY A 543 21.09 -21.63 16.46
N PHE A 544 20.68 -20.57 15.76
CA PHE A 544 20.13 -20.64 14.40
C PHE A 544 21.24 -20.76 13.34
N LEU A 545 22.40 -20.18 13.63
CA LEU A 545 23.61 -20.29 12.84
C LEU A 545 24.72 -20.91 13.70
N THR A 546 25.58 -21.70 13.08
CA THR A 546 26.83 -22.17 13.67
C THR A 546 27.87 -21.03 13.69
N ASN A 547 28.98 -21.22 14.40
CA ASN A 547 30.08 -20.24 14.42
C ASN A 547 30.74 -20.07 13.03
N ASP A 548 30.69 -21.08 12.17
CA ASP A 548 31.09 -21.01 10.76
C ASP A 548 29.98 -20.47 9.84
N LYS A 549 28.91 -19.88 10.41
CA LYS A 549 27.82 -19.17 9.73
C LYS A 549 26.96 -20.04 8.81
N LYS A 550 26.92 -21.35 9.06
CA LYS A 550 26.01 -22.28 8.40
C LYS A 550 24.70 -22.39 9.17
N LEU A 551 23.62 -22.71 8.48
CA LEU A 551 22.33 -22.93 9.11
C LEU A 551 22.37 -24.22 9.93
N THR A 552 21.85 -24.14 11.15
CA THR A 552 21.48 -25.32 11.94
C THR A 552 20.09 -25.79 11.52
N LEU A 553 19.60 -26.93 12.02
CA LEU A 553 18.20 -27.34 11.81
C LEU A 553 17.20 -26.27 12.29
N LYS A 554 17.53 -25.55 13.37
CA LYS A 554 16.76 -24.41 13.88
C LYS A 554 16.79 -23.24 12.90
N GLY A 555 17.94 -22.96 12.28
CA GLY A 555 18.08 -21.97 11.22
C GLY A 555 17.32 -22.33 9.95
N GLU A 556 17.34 -23.59 9.54
CA GLU A 556 16.59 -24.10 8.39
C GLU A 556 15.08 -23.95 8.60
N PHE A 557 14.57 -24.33 9.77
CA PHE A 557 13.17 -24.09 10.13
C PHE A 557 12.81 -22.60 10.02
N ALA A 558 13.61 -21.73 10.63
CA ALA A 558 13.37 -20.28 10.63
C ALA A 558 13.46 -19.63 9.25
N SER A 559 14.21 -20.21 8.31
CA SER A 559 14.35 -19.68 6.94
C SER A 559 13.04 -19.74 6.13
N HIS A 560 12.06 -20.55 6.59
CA HIS A 560 10.74 -20.70 5.98
C HIS A 560 9.63 -19.97 6.74
N ILE A 561 9.96 -19.26 7.82
CA ILE A 561 9.01 -18.44 8.57
C ILE A 561 9.17 -16.96 8.17
N TYR A 562 8.08 -16.30 7.80
CA TYR A 562 8.11 -14.94 7.25
C TYR A 562 7.65 -13.86 8.23
N SER A 563 7.05 -14.24 9.36
CA SER A 563 6.61 -13.33 10.43
C SER A 563 7.09 -13.82 11.79
N ASN A 564 7.63 -12.92 12.62
CA ASN A 564 8.13 -13.20 13.96
C ASN A 564 9.07 -14.43 14.01
N GLU A 565 10.02 -14.52 13.06
CA GLU A 565 10.75 -15.74 12.70
C GLU A 565 11.47 -16.36 13.90
N VAL A 566 12.15 -15.53 14.67
CA VAL A 566 12.90 -15.97 15.86
C VAL A 566 11.94 -16.45 16.96
N LEU A 567 10.86 -15.71 17.22
CA LEU A 567 9.91 -16.05 18.30
C LEU A 567 9.17 -17.36 18.00
N VAL A 568 8.66 -17.49 16.77
CA VAL A 568 7.97 -18.71 16.31
C VAL A 568 8.92 -19.89 16.39
N THR A 569 10.14 -19.76 15.88
CA THR A 569 11.10 -20.86 15.89
C THR A 569 11.51 -21.25 17.32
N GLU A 570 11.76 -20.29 18.21
CA GLU A 570 12.07 -20.58 19.62
C GLU A 570 10.96 -21.38 20.31
N LEU A 571 9.70 -21.04 20.07
CA LEU A 571 8.57 -21.72 20.71
C LEU A 571 8.30 -23.11 20.10
N PHE A 572 8.39 -23.25 18.78
CA PHE A 572 8.05 -24.50 18.10
C PHE A 572 9.22 -25.50 18.03
N TYR A 573 10.46 -25.03 17.97
CA TYR A 573 11.65 -25.90 17.92
C TYR A 573 11.95 -26.54 19.29
N ASP A 574 11.72 -25.82 20.40
CA ASP A 574 11.93 -26.33 21.77
C ASP A 574 10.85 -27.35 22.21
N GLY A 575 9.95 -27.75 21.31
CA GLY A 575 8.94 -28.77 21.56
C GLY A 575 7.80 -28.33 22.49
N VAL A 576 7.66 -27.03 22.78
CA VAL A 576 6.59 -26.48 23.63
C VAL A 576 5.22 -26.93 23.14
N TRP A 577 5.04 -26.98 21.82
CA TRP A 577 3.80 -27.41 21.18
C TRP A 577 3.32 -28.78 21.63
N LYS A 578 4.22 -29.75 21.93
CA LYS A 578 3.85 -31.10 22.38
C LYS A 578 3.03 -31.11 23.67
N GLN A 579 3.19 -30.08 24.49
CA GLN A 579 2.51 -29.96 25.77
C GLN A 579 1.23 -29.12 25.69
N LEU A 580 1.06 -28.33 24.64
CA LEU A 580 -0.10 -27.47 24.44
C LEU A 580 -1.26 -28.28 23.86
N ASP A 581 -2.49 -28.00 24.29
CA ASP A 581 -3.69 -28.47 23.58
C ASP A 581 -3.93 -27.66 22.29
N ASP A 582 -4.90 -28.09 21.46
CA ASP A 582 -5.17 -27.42 20.18
C ASP A 582 -5.65 -25.97 20.35
N PHE A 583 -6.38 -25.68 21.43
CA PHE A 583 -6.78 -24.32 21.74
C PHE A 583 -5.58 -23.46 22.11
N GLU A 584 -4.68 -23.96 22.95
CA GLU A 584 -3.49 -23.25 23.39
C GLU A 584 -2.56 -22.96 22.20
N LEU A 585 -2.47 -23.89 21.24
CA LEU A 585 -1.74 -23.67 19.99
C LEU A 585 -2.37 -22.58 19.13
N VAL A 586 -3.69 -22.66 18.90
CA VAL A 586 -4.42 -21.62 18.15
C VAL A 586 -4.27 -20.26 18.84
N LEU A 587 -4.43 -20.21 20.16
CA LEU A 587 -4.30 -18.99 20.94
C LEU A 587 -2.88 -18.42 20.83
N LEU A 588 -1.85 -19.26 20.91
CA LEU A 588 -0.46 -18.83 20.77
C LEU A 588 -0.22 -18.18 19.40
N VAL A 589 -0.61 -18.88 18.33
CA VAL A 589 -0.43 -18.40 16.96
C VAL A 589 -1.22 -17.12 16.69
N CYS A 590 -2.50 -17.06 17.09
CA CYS A 590 -3.31 -15.83 16.99
C CYS A 590 -2.67 -14.67 17.78
N SER A 591 -2.09 -14.94 18.96
CA SER A 591 -1.43 -13.92 19.80
C SER A 591 -0.12 -13.42 19.21
N ILE A 592 0.59 -14.24 18.42
CA ILE A 592 1.81 -13.83 17.70
C ILE A 592 1.45 -12.94 16.50
N MET A 593 0.34 -13.24 15.82
CA MET A 593 -0.06 -12.55 14.59
C MET A 593 -0.89 -11.29 14.81
N TYR A 594 -1.57 -11.18 15.95
CA TYR A 594 -2.47 -10.06 16.23
C TYR A 594 -1.71 -8.84 16.75
N GLU A 595 -1.90 -7.72 16.06
CA GLU A 595 -1.40 -6.41 16.47
C GLU A 595 -2.53 -5.61 17.13
N GLU A 596 -2.46 -5.48 18.45
CA GLU A 596 -3.47 -4.78 19.23
C GLU A 596 -3.48 -3.26 18.97
N LYS A 597 -4.67 -2.70 18.74
CA LYS A 597 -4.89 -1.25 18.76
C LYS A 597 -5.47 -0.82 20.10
N LYS A 598 -5.18 0.42 20.51
CA LYS A 598 -5.71 1.00 21.76
C LYS A 598 -7.25 1.00 21.84
N SER A 599 -7.93 1.03 20.70
CA SER A 599 -9.38 1.02 20.59
C SER A 599 -9.99 -0.37 20.77
N ASP A 600 -9.19 -1.43 20.71
CA ASP A 600 -9.69 -2.80 20.65
C ASP A 600 -10.16 -3.22 22.05
N MET A 601 -11.35 -3.80 22.10
CA MET A 601 -12.02 -4.20 23.33
C MET A 601 -12.49 -5.64 23.23
N PHE A 602 -12.27 -6.39 24.31
CA PHE A 602 -12.73 -7.76 24.48
C PHE A 602 -13.53 -7.81 25.79
N LYS A 603 -14.84 -8.07 25.68
CA LYS A 603 -15.80 -7.90 26.77
C LYS A 603 -15.64 -8.94 27.87
N GLN A 604 -15.23 -10.16 27.52
CA GLN A 604 -15.04 -11.25 28.47
C GLN A 604 -13.55 -11.54 28.65
N GLN A 605 -13.11 -11.57 29.90
CA GLN A 605 -11.79 -12.08 30.24
C GLN A 605 -11.88 -13.59 30.47
N PRO A 606 -10.91 -14.39 29.99
CA PRO A 606 -10.86 -15.81 30.26
C PRO A 606 -10.80 -16.06 31.78
N LYS A 607 -11.35 -17.19 32.24
CA LYS A 607 -11.00 -17.71 33.57
C LYS A 607 -9.47 -17.86 33.62
N LYS A 608 -8.82 -17.34 34.67
CA LYS A 608 -7.35 -17.30 34.80
C LYS A 608 -6.67 -18.63 34.43
N ALA A 609 -7.24 -19.75 34.89
CA ALA A 609 -6.75 -21.11 34.64
C ALA A 609 -6.57 -21.46 33.15
N ASN A 610 -7.34 -20.86 32.23
CA ASN A 610 -7.33 -21.23 30.81
C ASN A 610 -6.10 -20.69 30.05
N THR A 611 -5.31 -19.80 30.64
CA THR A 611 -4.14 -19.18 29.98
C THR A 611 -2.84 -19.35 30.76
N GLU A 612 -2.91 -19.70 32.05
CA GLU A 612 -1.75 -19.83 32.93
C GLU A 612 -0.75 -20.87 32.45
N ARG A 613 -1.24 -22.01 31.93
CA ARG A 613 -0.39 -23.08 31.40
C ARG A 613 0.41 -22.61 30.19
N LEU A 614 -0.24 -22.07 29.16
CA LEU A 614 0.44 -21.45 28.01
C LEU A 614 1.43 -20.35 28.43
N MET A 615 1.03 -19.43 29.30
CA MET A 615 1.90 -18.35 29.79
C MET A 615 3.11 -18.88 30.59
N SER A 616 2.93 -19.97 31.35
CA SER A 616 4.02 -20.66 32.05
C SER A 616 5.04 -21.23 31.06
N PHE A 617 4.59 -21.79 29.94
CA PHE A 617 5.50 -22.26 28.89
C PHE A 617 6.23 -21.13 28.18
N ILE A 618 5.53 -20.06 27.81
CA ILE A 618 6.14 -18.87 27.19
C ILE A 618 7.20 -18.26 28.12
N SER A 619 6.93 -18.18 29.42
CA SER A 619 7.85 -17.58 30.39
C SER A 619 9.12 -18.40 30.63
N ARG A 620 9.10 -19.73 30.37
CA ARG A 620 10.29 -20.59 30.46
C ARG A 620 11.26 -20.42 29.30
N ASN A 621 10.80 -20.01 28.11
CA ASN A 621 11.71 -19.74 26.99
C ASN A 621 12.37 -18.34 27.17
N PRO A 622 13.72 -18.23 27.20
CA PRO A 622 14.42 -16.97 27.47
C PRO A 622 14.20 -15.86 26.43
N TYR A 623 13.90 -16.21 25.18
CA TYR A 623 13.61 -15.25 24.12
C TYR A 623 12.15 -14.81 24.14
N ALA A 624 11.24 -15.77 24.31
CA ALA A 624 9.80 -15.52 24.33
C ALA A 624 9.36 -14.71 25.56
N SER A 625 9.92 -15.02 26.75
CA SER A 625 9.68 -14.25 27.99
C SER A 625 9.97 -12.75 27.85
N LYS A 626 11.03 -12.38 27.12
CA LYS A 626 11.38 -10.96 26.85
C LYS A 626 10.45 -10.28 25.86
N ASN A 627 9.68 -11.05 25.10
CA ASN A 627 8.71 -10.54 24.12
C ASN A 627 7.26 -10.78 24.58
N MET A 628 7.05 -11.22 25.82
CA MET A 628 5.74 -11.62 26.33
C MET A 628 4.74 -10.46 26.36
N ASP A 629 5.20 -9.23 26.61
CA ASP A 629 4.35 -8.02 26.61
C ASP A 629 3.75 -7.70 25.23
N LYS A 630 4.32 -8.27 24.16
CA LYS A 630 3.78 -8.14 22.80
C LYS A 630 2.69 -9.17 22.49
N LEU A 631 2.57 -10.23 23.29
CA LEU A 631 1.64 -11.31 23.05
C LEU A 631 0.30 -11.04 23.74
N VAL A 632 -0.77 -10.99 22.96
CA VAL A 632 -2.10 -10.62 23.45
C VAL A 632 -2.92 -11.82 23.96
N VAL A 633 -2.25 -12.76 24.64
CA VAL A 633 -2.79 -14.07 25.04
C VAL A 633 -4.09 -13.95 25.84
N LYS A 634 -4.09 -13.13 26.90
CA LYS A 634 -5.24 -13.04 27.81
C LYS A 634 -6.48 -12.46 27.13
N LYS A 635 -6.32 -11.52 26.20
CA LYS A 635 -7.48 -10.84 25.57
C LYS A 635 -8.10 -11.72 24.48
N LEU A 636 -7.28 -12.44 23.71
CA LEU A 636 -7.75 -13.32 22.63
C LEU A 636 -8.25 -14.68 23.11
N ALA A 637 -7.90 -15.12 24.33
CA ALA A 637 -8.21 -16.45 24.83
C ALA A 637 -9.70 -16.80 24.75
N PHE A 638 -10.59 -15.88 25.09
CA PHE A 638 -12.03 -16.16 25.04
C PHE A 638 -12.51 -16.39 23.60
N ILE A 639 -12.17 -15.47 22.68
CA ILE A 639 -12.54 -15.56 21.26
C ILE A 639 -11.97 -16.83 20.61
N CYS A 640 -10.68 -17.13 20.86
CA CYS A 640 -10.04 -18.32 20.32
C CYS A 640 -10.68 -19.60 20.87
N ARG A 641 -11.05 -19.64 22.17
CA ARG A 641 -11.69 -20.82 22.76
C ARG A 641 -13.04 -21.10 22.12
N ARG A 642 -13.91 -20.08 22.07
CA ARG A 642 -15.24 -20.22 21.45
C ARG A 642 -15.14 -20.65 19.99
N TRP A 643 -14.18 -20.08 19.24
CA TRP A 643 -13.98 -20.44 17.84
C TRP A 643 -13.49 -21.89 17.66
N VAL A 644 -12.53 -22.34 18.48
CA VAL A 644 -12.03 -23.73 18.50
C VAL A 644 -13.12 -24.72 18.94
N ASP A 645 -14.01 -24.31 19.83
CA ASP A 645 -15.16 -25.09 20.29
C ASP A 645 -16.35 -25.06 19.30
N ALA A 646 -16.11 -24.63 18.05
CA ALA A 646 -17.09 -24.62 16.96
C ALA A 646 -18.34 -23.73 17.18
N CYS A 647 -18.23 -22.60 17.89
CA CYS A 647 -19.33 -21.63 18.00
C CYS A 647 -19.69 -20.97 16.66
N GLN A 648 -20.87 -20.38 16.52
CA GLN A 648 -21.18 -19.58 15.32
C GLN A 648 -20.32 -18.31 15.27
N PHE A 649 -19.95 -17.83 14.07
CA PHE A 649 -19.12 -16.63 13.95
C PHE A 649 -19.80 -15.38 14.51
N SER A 650 -21.12 -15.27 14.37
CA SER A 650 -21.90 -14.16 14.95
C SER A 650 -21.77 -14.06 16.47
N GLU A 651 -21.57 -15.19 17.17
CA GLU A 651 -21.36 -15.20 18.62
C GLU A 651 -20.05 -14.50 19.00
N LEU A 652 -18.99 -14.66 18.21
CA LEU A 652 -17.70 -14.01 18.47
C LEU A 652 -17.83 -12.48 18.51
N LEU A 653 -18.63 -11.92 17.61
CA LEU A 653 -18.85 -10.47 17.49
C LEU A 653 -19.56 -9.89 18.71
N GLU A 654 -20.30 -10.69 19.47
CA GLU A 654 -20.95 -10.22 20.69
C GLU A 654 -19.94 -9.90 21.80
N HIS A 655 -18.73 -10.46 21.72
CA HIS A 655 -17.71 -10.40 22.77
C HIS A 655 -16.54 -9.46 22.46
N THR A 656 -16.58 -8.74 21.35
CA THR A 656 -15.55 -7.76 20.96
C THR A 656 -16.18 -6.55 20.27
N ASN A 657 -15.41 -5.48 20.08
CA ASN A 657 -15.76 -4.39 19.18
C ASN A 657 -15.02 -4.47 17.83
N LEU A 658 -14.24 -5.54 17.60
CA LEU A 658 -13.65 -5.82 16.30
C LEU A 658 -14.75 -6.07 15.27
N LEU A 659 -14.51 -5.60 14.05
CA LEU A 659 -15.38 -5.86 12.91
C LEU A 659 -15.12 -7.26 12.34
N GLU A 660 -16.04 -7.74 11.53
CA GLU A 660 -16.01 -9.08 10.93
C GLU A 660 -14.70 -9.32 10.18
N GLY A 661 -14.28 -8.36 9.35
CA GLY A 661 -13.03 -8.44 8.60
C GLY A 661 -11.78 -8.50 9.48
N ASP A 662 -11.80 -7.89 10.67
CA ASP A 662 -10.65 -7.92 11.59
C ASP A 662 -10.52 -9.32 12.24
N LEU A 663 -11.63 -9.93 12.67
CA LEU A 663 -11.63 -11.31 13.19
C LEU A 663 -11.22 -12.34 12.13
N ILE A 664 -11.78 -12.24 10.91
CA ILE A 664 -11.40 -13.11 9.80
C ILE A 664 -9.90 -13.00 9.50
N ARG A 665 -9.36 -11.78 9.52
CA ARG A 665 -7.93 -11.53 9.30
C ARG A 665 -7.06 -12.24 10.34
N ILE A 666 -7.43 -12.18 11.63
CA ILE A 666 -6.67 -12.85 12.70
C ILE A 666 -6.57 -14.36 12.43
N PHE A 667 -7.70 -15.02 12.16
CA PHE A 667 -7.71 -16.47 11.93
C PHE A 667 -7.02 -16.86 10.61
N ARG A 668 -7.14 -16.05 9.55
CA ARG A 668 -6.41 -16.30 8.29
C ARG A 668 -4.90 -16.14 8.43
N GLN A 669 -4.45 -15.13 9.18
CA GLN A 669 -3.03 -14.98 9.49
C GLN A 669 -2.52 -16.15 10.34
N ALA A 670 -3.36 -16.69 11.23
CA ALA A 670 -3.03 -17.90 11.97
C ALA A 670 -2.93 -19.13 11.05
N ILE A 671 -3.87 -19.31 10.11
CA ILE A 671 -3.82 -20.38 9.10
C ILE A 671 -2.54 -20.29 8.25
N ASP A 672 -2.18 -19.09 7.78
CA ASP A 672 -0.94 -18.85 7.03
C ASP A 672 0.30 -19.23 7.87
N LEU A 673 0.37 -18.79 9.14
CA LEU A 673 1.50 -19.16 10.00
C LEU A 673 1.56 -20.66 10.27
N PHE A 674 0.43 -21.33 10.50
CA PHE A 674 0.38 -22.79 10.60
C PHE A 674 0.88 -23.46 9.32
N GLY A 675 0.50 -22.97 8.15
CA GLY A 675 1.00 -23.44 6.86
C GLY A 675 2.52 -23.26 6.70
N GLN A 676 3.08 -22.15 7.17
CA GLN A 676 4.53 -21.92 7.21
C GLN A 676 5.24 -22.90 8.16
N ILE A 677 4.71 -23.07 9.39
CA ILE A 677 5.24 -24.04 10.37
C ILE A 677 5.21 -25.45 9.80
N ARG A 678 4.11 -25.84 9.15
CA ARG A 678 3.96 -27.15 8.51
C ARG A 678 5.02 -27.39 7.43
N LYS A 679 5.25 -26.40 6.55
CA LYS A 679 6.26 -26.47 5.49
C LYS A 679 7.69 -26.46 6.04
N ALA A 680 7.93 -25.74 7.14
CA ALA A 680 9.24 -25.65 7.79
C ALA A 680 9.60 -26.90 8.60
N SER A 681 8.60 -27.64 9.08
CA SER A 681 8.78 -28.80 9.97
C SER A 681 9.14 -30.08 9.20
N GLN A 682 10.14 -30.79 9.70
CA GLN A 682 10.40 -32.19 9.35
C GLN A 682 9.74 -33.19 10.32
N ASP A 683 9.16 -32.68 11.42
CA ASP A 683 8.42 -33.48 12.40
C ASP A 683 6.98 -33.69 11.91
N TYR A 684 6.64 -34.94 11.60
CA TYR A 684 5.31 -35.35 11.11
C TYR A 684 4.20 -35.14 12.15
N GLU A 685 4.50 -35.24 13.44
CA GLU A 685 3.51 -35.01 14.50
C GLU A 685 3.17 -33.52 14.59
N LEU A 686 4.17 -32.63 14.51
CA LEU A 686 3.92 -31.19 14.44
C LEU A 686 3.08 -30.84 13.20
N ALA A 687 3.44 -31.38 12.04
CA ALA A 687 2.70 -31.14 10.80
C ALA A 687 1.23 -31.57 10.91
N ALA A 688 0.97 -32.79 11.41
CA ALA A 688 -0.39 -33.28 11.64
C ALA A 688 -1.17 -32.38 12.62
N ARG A 689 -0.52 -31.91 13.69
CA ARG A 689 -1.16 -31.00 14.66
C ARG A 689 -1.47 -29.62 14.07
N THR A 690 -0.62 -29.11 13.18
CA THR A 690 -0.94 -27.87 12.44
C THR A 690 -2.16 -28.05 11.55
N ASP A 691 -2.28 -29.19 10.86
CA ASP A 691 -3.44 -29.49 10.01
C ASP A 691 -4.73 -29.59 10.84
N VAL A 692 -4.68 -30.21 12.03
CA VAL A 692 -5.82 -30.24 12.98
C VAL A 692 -6.22 -28.84 13.43
N CYS A 693 -5.25 -27.99 13.80
CA CYS A 693 -5.54 -26.62 14.24
C CYS A 693 -6.16 -25.80 13.10
N VAL A 694 -5.63 -25.91 11.88
CA VAL A 694 -6.18 -25.25 10.68
C VAL A 694 -7.62 -25.70 10.44
N HIS A 695 -7.89 -27.01 10.48
CA HIS A 695 -9.24 -27.54 10.29
C HIS A 695 -10.25 -26.99 11.31
N LYS A 696 -9.85 -26.80 12.57
CA LYS A 696 -10.72 -26.24 13.62
C LYS A 696 -11.07 -24.77 13.40
N ILE A 697 -10.21 -23.98 12.74
CA ILE A 697 -10.39 -22.53 12.60
C ILE A 697 -10.78 -22.09 11.18
N LYS A 698 -10.51 -22.89 10.15
CA LYS A 698 -10.89 -22.65 8.75
C LYS A 698 -12.33 -23.13 8.53
N ARG A 699 -13.30 -22.32 8.96
CA ARG A 699 -14.75 -22.60 8.86
C ARG A 699 -15.57 -21.33 8.69
N GLU A 700 -16.81 -21.48 8.22
CA GLU A 700 -17.73 -20.36 7.93
C GLU A 700 -17.02 -19.24 7.13
N PHE A 701 -17.14 -17.98 7.56
CA PHE A 701 -16.56 -16.81 6.88
C PHE A 701 -15.02 -16.81 6.82
N VAL A 702 -14.34 -17.61 7.64
CA VAL A 702 -12.88 -17.74 7.58
C VAL A 702 -12.48 -18.59 6.36
N ASP A 703 -13.30 -19.58 6.01
CA ASP A 703 -13.06 -20.55 4.94
C ASP A 703 -13.32 -20.00 3.53
N VAL A 704 -14.29 -19.08 3.39
CA VAL A 704 -14.74 -18.58 2.07
C VAL A 704 -13.57 -18.06 1.23
N GLU A 705 -13.21 -18.78 0.17
CA GLU A 705 -12.20 -18.34 -0.80
C GLU A 705 -12.77 -17.16 -1.60
N PHE A 706 -12.04 -16.04 -1.64
CA PHE A 706 -12.46 -14.78 -2.27
C PHE A 706 -11.70 -14.52 -3.55
#